data_AF-A0A2N2P412-F1
#
_entry.id   AF-A0A2N2P412-F1
#
_cell.length_a   1.000
_cell.length_b   1.000
_cell.length_c   1.000
_cell.angle_alpha   90.00
_cell.angle_beta   90.00
_cell.angle_gamma   90.00
#
_symmetry.space_group_name_H-M   'P 1'
#
loop_
_entity.id
_entity.type
_entity.pdbx_description
1 polymer ?
#
loop_
_entity_poly.entity_id
_entity_poly.type
_entity_poly.pdbx_seq_one_letter_code
_entity_poly.pdbx_strand_id
1 'polypeptide(L)'
;MKRSVTLLSLVLITIVIFVSACQPAAAPTDAPASEGVQPIETLANAEKGEESPQAGVATREPSEIPHMEEPAIEIPSPLPSIAPSPAFVPTQPGNQGSSDDVADEIWVEQRQIEFEYPEKLIFGDSDVVRLSIIPDSHGYLVKSEFPDHTTLSTPIQIDRPDGYELMGVASLDGTGFDISPAYKQEKLIISNTETHWRWSINPKNPGNHRLSISLKIHWEPSELKETITIQAEESEVFSRAFEIQVRTLFGLNRKQSFVGGVGGLIISSAMGLVALFWRNKPYKSFIEARIPDDGLIIETRPDILLEARDRAVIRSMFIGYRRLLVLREFLSGYSGARTLLVLPIQADGRHDAEAILKIGAKDSIEREYLNYNTYVKHTLPPITARIQRQPVAVPKTDYAALQYTFIAEPGKPPESLRRVLLENPSSQFLEKLFDTFGPNWWYQRKPYVYRLSTEFDRNFPSHISVVPVRENEIASQRIHETTIPESLNIKVGETIYLGKFSALEKRADGINYSLRGVDLPDLPPLRIRWLSEERPRSGPVRVVATRQSNYADWIKEINVDLTALSLPDPFHVLARNWYETVDGSKSIIHGDLNLENVLVGPGGFIWLIDFSETREGPPVQDIAHLTVEIIAHILSTGNLNDIQVADVIRNNADPLLLCLSMIAERCTKPGTQLREYHLGLLAASLGALKYSNLSKNARRALYITAAVQAEKIR
;
A
#
# COMPACT_ATOMS: atom_id res chain seq x y z
N MET A 1 -29.38 -0.27 26.71
CA MET A 1 -29.53 0.85 27.68
C MET A 1 -29.23 0.45 29.12
N LYS A 2 -30.06 -0.32 29.86
CA LYS A 2 -29.88 -0.49 31.34
C LYS A 2 -28.45 -0.86 31.80
N ARG A 3 -27.76 -1.81 31.16
CA ARG A 3 -26.38 -2.21 31.52
C ARG A 3 -25.33 -1.08 31.36
N SER A 4 -25.52 -0.18 30.39
CA SER A 4 -24.58 0.92 30.10
C SER A 4 -24.62 2.00 31.18
N VAL A 5 -25.79 2.25 31.76
CA VAL A 5 -25.96 3.25 32.84
C VAL A 5 -25.24 2.79 34.11
N THR A 6 -25.41 1.52 34.51
CA THR A 6 -24.73 0.94 35.68
C THR A 6 -23.20 1.00 35.58
N LEU A 7 -22.62 0.84 34.38
CA LEU A 7 -21.17 0.90 34.20
C LEU A 7 -20.66 2.35 34.33
N LEU A 8 -21.40 3.32 33.78
CA LEU A 8 -21.05 4.74 33.87
C LEU A 8 -21.10 5.23 35.33
N SER A 9 -22.11 4.81 36.10
CA SER A 9 -22.21 5.11 37.54
C SER A 9 -21.02 4.56 38.33
N LEU A 10 -20.57 3.33 38.01
CA LEU A 10 -19.43 2.72 38.70
C LEU A 10 -18.13 3.49 38.47
N VAL A 11 -17.87 3.90 37.21
CA VAL A 11 -16.70 4.72 36.86
C VAL A 11 -16.73 6.07 37.58
N LEU A 12 -17.91 6.72 37.65
CA LEU A 12 -18.05 8.02 38.32
C LEU A 12 -17.77 7.92 39.83
N ILE A 13 -18.25 6.86 40.49
CA ILE A 13 -18.00 6.60 41.91
C ILE A 13 -16.49 6.39 42.18
N THR A 14 -15.81 5.62 41.33
CA THR A 14 -14.35 5.38 41.45
C THR A 14 -13.55 6.68 41.32
N ILE A 15 -13.94 7.58 40.41
CA ILE A 15 -13.29 8.90 40.25
C ILE A 15 -13.46 9.75 41.50
N VAL A 16 -14.67 9.81 42.08
CA VAL A 16 -14.95 10.61 43.30
C VAL A 16 -14.13 10.11 44.50
N ILE A 17 -14.05 8.80 44.71
CA ILE A 17 -13.26 8.21 45.79
C ILE A 17 -11.77 8.59 45.68
N PHE A 18 -11.20 8.59 44.48
CA PHE A 18 -9.80 8.97 44.26
C PHE A 18 -9.52 10.45 44.47
N VAL A 19 -10.46 11.35 44.13
CA VAL A 19 -10.28 12.80 44.37
C VAL A 19 -10.30 13.12 45.87
N SER A 20 -11.13 12.43 46.66
CA SER A 20 -11.17 12.61 48.12
C SER A 20 -9.94 12.08 48.87
N ALA A 21 -9.15 11.20 48.27
CA ALA A 21 -7.90 10.70 48.87
C ALA A 21 -6.74 11.71 48.83
N CYS A 22 -6.88 12.83 48.12
CA CYS A 22 -5.86 13.86 47.96
C CYS A 22 -6.06 15.03 48.95
N GLN A 23 -5.98 14.77 50.25
CA GLN A 23 -5.72 15.81 51.27
C GLN A 23 -4.36 15.57 51.94
N PRO A 24 -3.50 16.60 52.09
CA PRO A 24 -2.20 16.43 52.71
C PRO A 24 -2.33 16.32 54.25
N ALA A 25 -1.80 15.25 54.81
CA ALA A 25 -1.63 15.10 56.26
C ALA A 25 -0.43 15.93 56.76
N ALA A 26 -0.52 16.43 58.00
CA ALA A 26 0.53 17.23 58.62
C ALA A 26 1.78 16.41 58.99
N ALA A 27 2.93 17.06 59.03
CA ALA A 27 4.22 16.43 59.33
C ALA A 27 4.46 16.22 60.84
N PRO A 28 5.14 15.12 61.22
CA PRO A 28 5.85 15.01 62.50
C PRO A 28 7.38 14.90 62.33
N THR A 29 8.08 15.01 63.46
CA THR A 29 9.49 15.43 63.59
C THR A 29 10.43 14.30 64.05
N ASP A 30 11.69 14.32 63.56
CA ASP A 30 12.96 13.77 64.09
C ASP A 30 13.13 12.33 64.64
N ALA A 31 14.40 11.90 64.63
CA ALA A 31 14.99 10.55 64.75
C ALA A 31 15.16 10.05 66.23
N PRO A 32 15.80 8.89 66.61
CA PRO A 32 16.92 8.19 65.93
C PRO A 32 17.07 6.63 66.00
N ALA A 33 17.96 6.13 65.13
CA ALA A 33 18.92 4.99 65.17
C ALA A 33 18.74 3.72 66.05
N SER A 34 19.03 2.53 65.46
CA SER A 34 20.21 1.68 65.81
C SER A 34 20.41 0.40 64.95
N GLU A 35 21.68 0.15 64.58
CA GLU A 35 22.48 -1.11 64.44
C GLU A 35 21.93 -2.43 63.83
N GLY A 36 22.81 -3.20 63.12
CA GLY A 36 22.40 -4.53 62.59
C GLY A 36 23.32 -5.45 61.74
N VAL A 37 24.63 -5.23 61.56
CA VAL A 37 25.66 -6.25 61.17
C VAL A 37 25.58 -6.99 59.78
N GLN A 38 26.74 -7.35 59.21
CA GLN A 38 26.99 -8.03 57.90
C GLN A 38 27.43 -9.53 58.10
N PRO A 39 28.23 -10.20 57.22
CA PRO A 39 28.27 -10.40 55.74
C PRO A 39 28.27 -11.92 55.35
N ILE A 40 28.53 -12.30 54.06
CA ILE A 40 29.64 -13.22 53.59
C ILE A 40 29.43 -13.89 52.19
N GLU A 41 30.55 -13.97 51.43
CA GLU A 41 30.98 -14.86 50.29
C GLU A 41 30.31 -14.93 48.89
N THR A 42 30.93 -14.19 47.94
CA THR A 42 31.93 -14.66 46.93
C THR A 42 31.89 -16.08 46.31
N LEU A 43 31.94 -16.14 44.97
CA LEU A 43 32.73 -17.04 44.05
C LEU A 43 32.34 -16.63 42.60
N ALA A 44 33.14 -16.01 41.71
CA ALA A 44 34.50 -16.19 41.20
C ALA A 44 34.61 -17.09 39.93
N ASN A 45 35.50 -16.66 39.01
CA ASN A 45 35.96 -17.30 37.74
C ASN A 45 35.06 -17.26 36.48
N ALA A 46 35.59 -17.18 35.25
CA ALA A 46 36.91 -16.70 34.76
C ALA A 46 36.94 -16.56 33.21
N GLU A 47 37.54 -15.46 32.74
CA GLU A 47 38.47 -15.27 31.60
C GLU A 47 38.39 -15.97 30.21
N LYS A 48 38.89 -15.17 29.23
CA LYS A 48 39.54 -15.49 27.93
C LYS A 48 38.65 -15.91 26.74
N GLY A 49 39.00 -15.55 25.50
CA GLY A 49 40.18 -14.79 25.02
C GLY A 49 40.12 -14.47 23.53
N GLU A 50 41.07 -13.69 23.03
CA GLU A 50 41.16 -13.18 21.65
C GLU A 50 41.47 -14.28 20.61
N GLU A 51 41.11 -14.07 19.34
CA GLU A 51 42.07 -13.75 18.27
C GLU A 51 41.40 -13.55 16.89
N SER A 52 42.07 -12.79 16.02
CA SER A 52 41.78 -12.58 14.60
C SER A 52 43.10 -12.68 13.84
N PRO A 53 43.11 -13.17 12.58
CA PRO A 53 43.84 -12.39 11.58
C PRO A 53 43.25 -12.39 10.15
N GLN A 54 43.07 -11.17 9.65
CA GLN A 54 43.62 -10.61 8.39
C GLN A 54 43.55 -11.30 6.99
N ALA A 55 43.23 -10.41 6.04
CA ALA A 55 43.87 -10.19 4.72
C ALA A 55 43.32 -10.86 3.44
N GLY A 56 43.17 -10.03 2.40
CA GLY A 56 42.82 -10.41 1.02
C GLY A 56 42.44 -9.20 0.15
N VAL A 57 43.42 -8.55 -0.49
CA VAL A 57 43.25 -7.33 -1.32
C VAL A 57 43.04 -7.67 -2.80
N ALA A 58 42.15 -6.95 -3.50
CA ALA A 58 42.28 -6.67 -4.94
C ALA A 58 41.37 -5.50 -5.40
N THR A 59 41.97 -4.45 -5.99
CA THR A 59 41.29 -3.27 -6.55
C THR A 59 41.16 -3.37 -8.07
N ARG A 60 40.12 -2.76 -8.68
CA ARG A 60 40.21 -2.11 -10.01
C ARG A 60 39.05 -1.14 -10.26
N GLU A 61 39.37 -0.03 -10.94
CA GLU A 61 38.52 1.15 -11.17
C GLU A 61 37.65 1.06 -12.45
N PRO A 62 36.63 1.94 -12.61
CA PRO A 62 35.76 2.02 -13.78
C PRO A 62 36.18 3.10 -14.80
N SER A 63 35.48 3.19 -15.94
CA SER A 63 35.70 4.20 -16.99
C SER A 63 34.44 5.07 -17.25
N GLU A 64 34.60 6.38 -17.07
CA GLU A 64 34.26 7.52 -17.97
C GLU A 64 33.67 7.21 -19.38
N ILE A 65 32.84 8.03 -20.08
CA ILE A 65 32.21 9.38 -19.93
C ILE A 65 30.81 9.33 -20.67
N PRO A 66 29.93 10.38 -20.68
CA PRO A 66 29.99 11.39 -21.76
C PRO A 66 29.59 12.85 -21.39
N HIS A 67 29.92 13.79 -22.29
CA HIS A 67 29.73 15.25 -22.21
C HIS A 67 28.46 15.76 -22.95
N MET A 68 27.96 16.95 -22.53
CA MET A 68 27.29 18.06 -23.29
C MET A 68 26.31 17.75 -24.46
N GLU A 69 25.19 18.46 -24.65
CA GLU A 69 25.08 19.92 -24.90
C GLU A 69 23.60 20.38 -24.97
N GLU A 70 23.29 21.67 -24.68
CA GLU A 70 21.93 22.27 -24.74
C GLU A 70 22.01 23.74 -25.21
N PRO A 71 21.09 24.27 -26.05
CA PRO A 71 21.06 25.69 -26.45
C PRO A 71 19.90 26.53 -25.84
N ALA A 72 20.17 27.83 -25.66
CA ALA A 72 19.27 28.87 -25.10
C ALA A 72 18.32 29.49 -26.18
N ILE A 73 17.53 30.59 -26.04
CA ILE A 73 17.58 31.87 -25.29
C ILE A 73 16.15 32.48 -25.17
N GLU A 74 15.87 33.36 -24.18
CA GLU A 74 15.36 34.77 -24.34
C GLU A 74 14.41 35.32 -23.23
N ILE A 75 14.50 36.63 -22.95
CA ILE A 75 13.97 37.38 -21.76
C ILE A 75 13.39 38.73 -22.23
N PRO A 76 12.53 39.42 -21.44
CA PRO A 76 12.69 40.89 -21.33
C PRO A 76 12.56 41.49 -19.90
N SER A 77 13.37 42.52 -19.64
CA SER A 77 13.44 43.38 -18.42
C SER A 77 12.61 44.70 -18.61
N PRO A 78 12.60 45.77 -17.73
CA PRO A 78 13.77 46.52 -17.23
C PRO A 78 13.70 47.23 -15.83
N LEU A 79 14.82 47.92 -15.52
CA LEU A 79 15.28 48.66 -14.31
C LEU A 79 14.78 50.14 -14.22
N PRO A 80 15.13 51.03 -13.23
CA PRO A 80 16.49 51.60 -12.95
C PRO A 80 16.88 51.86 -11.45
N SER A 81 18.16 51.75 -10.99
CA SER A 81 19.36 52.69 -11.02
C SER A 81 19.25 53.91 -10.04
N ILE A 82 20.25 54.49 -9.32
CA ILE A 82 21.66 54.97 -9.57
C ILE A 82 22.43 55.01 -8.18
N ALA A 83 23.70 54.59 -7.96
CA ALA A 83 25.05 55.25 -8.07
C ALA A 83 25.38 56.45 -7.10
N PRO A 84 26.65 56.88 -6.80
CA PRO A 84 27.88 56.83 -7.65
C PRO A 84 29.26 56.51 -6.97
N SER A 85 30.32 56.63 -7.81
CA SER A 85 31.79 56.37 -7.66
C SER A 85 32.60 57.59 -7.07
N PRO A 86 33.97 57.73 -7.05
CA PRO A 86 34.96 57.43 -8.12
C PRO A 86 36.42 56.98 -7.74
N ALA A 87 37.23 56.77 -8.79
CA ALA A 87 38.63 56.27 -8.85
C ALA A 87 39.77 57.29 -8.57
N PHE A 88 41.05 56.85 -8.57
CA PHE A 88 42.10 57.29 -9.54
C PHE A 88 43.45 56.51 -9.42
N VAL A 89 44.29 56.64 -10.46
CA VAL A 89 45.61 55.99 -10.78
C VAL A 89 46.61 57.16 -11.07
N PRO A 90 47.97 57.15 -10.82
CA PRO A 90 48.94 56.54 -11.77
C PRO A 90 50.46 56.28 -11.42
N THR A 91 51.08 55.41 -12.24
CA THR A 91 52.47 55.38 -12.85
C THR A 91 53.81 55.29 -12.08
N GLN A 92 54.58 54.22 -12.43
CA GLN A 92 56.03 54.12 -12.82
C GLN A 92 57.18 54.53 -11.85
N PRO A 93 58.45 54.15 -12.12
CA PRO A 93 59.01 53.06 -12.97
C PRO A 93 59.95 52.09 -12.18
N GLY A 94 60.47 51.02 -12.80
CA GLY A 94 61.32 50.02 -12.13
C GLY A 94 62.82 50.08 -12.47
N ASN A 95 63.64 49.29 -11.77
CA ASN A 95 64.83 48.64 -12.33
C ASN A 95 65.28 47.41 -11.50
N GLN A 96 66.14 46.57 -12.09
CA GLN A 96 66.62 45.30 -11.53
C GLN A 96 67.70 45.47 -10.44
N GLY A 97 67.80 44.51 -9.52
CA GLY A 97 68.91 44.38 -8.56
C GLY A 97 68.73 43.19 -7.62
N SER A 98 69.52 42.13 -7.82
CA SER A 98 69.45 40.86 -7.08
C SER A 98 70.36 40.80 -5.86
N SER A 99 69.86 40.25 -4.76
CA SER A 99 70.66 39.50 -3.79
C SER A 99 69.75 38.54 -3.03
N ASP A 100 70.07 37.25 -3.04
CA ASP A 100 69.37 36.24 -2.25
C ASP A 100 69.55 36.51 -0.75
N ASP A 101 68.43 36.64 -0.04
CA ASP A 101 68.31 36.26 1.37
C ASP A 101 66.99 35.49 1.47
N VAL A 102 67.07 34.22 1.88
CA VAL A 102 65.87 33.39 2.08
C VAL A 102 65.27 33.79 3.42
N ALA A 103 64.43 34.82 3.40
CA ALA A 103 63.49 35.06 4.47
C ALA A 103 62.38 34.01 4.41
N ASP A 104 62.09 33.35 5.52
CA ASP A 104 60.88 32.54 5.65
C ASP A 104 59.68 33.49 5.54
N GLU A 105 58.93 33.43 4.43
CA GLU A 105 57.77 34.31 4.20
C GLU A 105 56.62 33.89 5.13
N ILE A 106 56.45 34.62 6.23
CA ILE A 106 55.26 34.53 7.08
C ILE A 106 54.16 35.39 6.44
N TRP A 107 53.04 34.78 6.08
CA TRP A 107 51.89 35.48 5.49
C TRP A 107 50.64 35.41 6.37
N VAL A 108 49.88 36.50 6.45
CA VAL A 108 48.79 36.67 7.42
C VAL A 108 47.45 36.26 6.81
N GLU A 109 46.80 35.25 7.39
CA GLU A 109 45.46 34.79 7.02
C GLU A 109 44.40 35.42 7.95
N GLN A 110 43.40 36.11 7.40
CA GLN A 110 42.24 36.58 8.16
C GLN A 110 41.16 35.48 8.20
N ARG A 111 40.62 35.18 9.38
CA ARG A 111 39.54 34.21 9.57
C ARG A 111 38.48 34.69 10.55
N GLN A 112 37.31 34.06 10.51
CA GLN A 112 36.21 34.23 11.46
C GLN A 112 36.00 32.90 12.19
N ILE A 113 35.84 32.96 13.52
CA ILE A 113 35.41 31.84 14.35
C ILE A 113 33.92 31.99 14.62
N GLU A 114 33.11 31.07 14.10
CA GLU A 114 31.67 31.00 14.40
C GLU A 114 31.39 29.90 15.43
N PHE A 115 30.61 30.25 16.44
CA PHE A 115 30.15 29.35 17.49
C PHE A 115 28.62 29.35 17.55
N GLU A 116 28.00 28.18 17.39
CA GLU A 116 26.55 27.98 17.30
C GLU A 116 26.08 26.91 18.31
N TYR A 117 25.04 27.24 19.09
CA TYR A 117 24.51 26.37 20.14
C TYR A 117 23.03 26.67 20.47
N PRO A 118 22.26 25.71 21.01
CA PRO A 118 20.90 25.93 21.47
C PRO A 118 20.87 26.58 22.86
N GLU A 119 20.18 27.71 23.02
CA GLU A 119 19.95 28.31 24.36
C GLU A 119 18.99 27.49 25.23
N LYS A 120 18.13 26.69 24.61
CA LYS A 120 17.00 26.01 25.26
C LYS A 120 16.88 24.60 24.71
N LEU A 121 16.72 23.62 25.59
CA LEU A 121 16.57 22.21 25.22
C LEU A 121 15.46 21.57 26.06
N ILE A 122 14.85 20.48 25.59
CA ILE A 122 13.87 19.71 26.36
C ILE A 122 14.56 18.49 26.98
N PHE A 123 14.28 18.21 28.25
CA PHE A 123 14.83 17.07 28.95
C PHE A 123 14.32 15.75 28.34
N GLY A 124 15.24 14.99 27.75
CA GLY A 124 14.97 13.77 26.97
C GLY A 124 15.35 13.90 25.49
N ASP A 125 15.48 15.12 24.98
CA ASP A 125 15.92 15.41 23.61
C ASP A 125 17.44 15.68 23.59
N SER A 126 18.06 15.43 22.44
CA SER A 126 19.48 15.71 22.16
C SER A 126 19.61 16.72 21.03
N ASP A 127 20.63 17.58 21.10
CA ASP A 127 20.90 18.61 20.07
C ASP A 127 22.42 18.69 19.79
N VAL A 128 22.84 19.63 18.95
CA VAL A 128 24.21 19.79 18.46
C VAL A 128 24.80 21.14 18.89
N VAL A 129 26.08 21.15 19.23
CA VAL A 129 26.91 22.35 19.38
C VAL A 129 27.95 22.35 18.27
N ARG A 130 28.14 23.48 17.58
CA ARG A 130 29.05 23.63 16.45
C ARG A 130 30.05 24.75 16.69
N LEU A 131 31.30 24.51 16.32
CA LEU A 131 32.35 25.52 16.20
C LEU A 131 32.94 25.45 14.80
N SER A 132 33.17 26.59 14.18
CA SER A 132 33.70 26.71 12.82
C SER A 132 34.82 27.73 12.78
N ILE A 133 35.84 27.49 11.97
CA ILE A 133 36.81 28.50 11.57
C ILE A 133 36.77 28.66 10.04
N ILE A 134 36.49 29.87 9.57
CA ILE A 134 36.07 30.18 8.20
C ILE A 134 36.99 31.30 7.66
N PRO A 135 37.45 31.26 6.39
CA PRO A 135 38.24 32.34 5.81
C PRO A 135 37.45 33.65 5.68
N ASP A 136 38.04 34.77 6.08
CA ASP A 136 37.38 36.09 6.05
C ASP A 136 37.51 36.72 4.66
N SER A 137 36.69 36.24 3.73
CA SER A 137 36.50 36.87 2.42
C SER A 137 35.55 38.07 2.55
N HIS A 138 36.03 39.25 2.12
CA HIS A 138 35.35 40.54 2.23
C HIS A 138 33.83 40.47 1.97
N GLY A 139 33.03 40.55 3.03
CA GLY A 139 31.56 40.51 2.95
C GLY A 139 30.89 39.26 3.52
N TYR A 140 31.59 38.48 4.34
CA TYR A 140 30.99 37.33 5.05
C TYR A 140 29.75 37.73 5.87
N LEU A 141 28.65 37.00 5.71
CA LEU A 141 27.41 37.15 6.46
C LEU A 141 27.20 35.91 7.34
N VAL A 142 27.15 36.13 8.66
CA VAL A 142 26.90 35.09 9.67
C VAL A 142 25.61 34.34 9.33
N LYS A 143 25.71 33.01 9.15
CA LYS A 143 24.59 32.17 8.71
C LYS A 143 24.45 30.97 9.64
N SER A 144 23.48 31.06 10.54
CA SER A 144 23.04 29.94 11.37
C SER A 144 22.62 28.73 10.52
N GLU A 145 23.10 27.54 10.89
CA GLU A 145 22.71 26.26 10.30
C GLU A 145 21.37 25.76 10.89
N PHE A 146 21.08 26.12 12.14
CA PHE A 146 19.91 25.64 12.90
C PHE A 146 19.01 26.81 13.32
N PRO A 147 17.77 26.94 12.77
CA PRO A 147 16.91 28.13 12.96
C PRO A 147 16.62 28.57 14.42
N ASP A 148 16.75 27.66 15.39
CA ASP A 148 16.48 27.88 16.81
C ASP A 148 17.77 28.01 17.67
N HIS A 149 18.96 28.08 17.04
CA HIS A 149 20.26 28.23 17.73
C HIS A 149 20.73 29.69 17.77
N THR A 150 21.60 29.98 18.74
CA THR A 150 22.29 31.27 18.86
C THR A 150 23.71 31.15 18.27
N THR A 151 23.98 31.93 17.22
CA THR A 151 25.29 31.99 16.54
C THR A 151 26.08 33.24 16.95
N LEU A 152 27.37 33.09 17.21
CA LEU A 152 28.30 34.16 17.59
C LEU A 152 29.56 34.09 16.71
N SER A 153 29.92 35.18 16.02
CA SER A 153 31.17 35.27 15.24
C SER A 153 32.26 36.06 15.99
N THR A 154 33.53 35.76 15.74
CA THR A 154 34.69 36.49 16.29
C THR A 154 35.85 36.46 15.29
N PRO A 155 36.37 37.62 14.83
CA PRO A 155 37.51 37.67 13.91
C PRO A 155 38.80 37.21 14.58
N ILE A 156 39.68 36.59 13.80
CA ILE A 156 41.04 36.22 14.17
C ILE A 156 42.02 36.41 13.01
N GLN A 157 43.24 36.81 13.34
CA GLN A 157 44.38 36.86 12.40
C GLN A 157 45.30 35.69 12.73
N ILE A 158 45.75 34.95 11.71
CA ILE A 158 46.65 33.81 11.85
C ILE A 158 47.87 34.00 10.95
N ASP A 159 49.02 34.18 11.56
CA ASP A 159 50.29 34.34 10.87
C ASP A 159 50.81 32.95 10.48
N ARG A 160 50.80 32.63 9.17
CA ARG A 160 51.21 31.32 8.63
C ARG A 160 52.69 31.34 8.25
N PRO A 161 53.58 30.62 8.95
CA PRO A 161 54.95 30.40 8.48
C PRO A 161 54.97 29.32 7.39
N ASP A 162 55.76 29.57 6.35
CA ASP A 162 55.93 28.63 5.24
C ASP A 162 56.53 27.29 5.69
N GLY A 163 56.01 26.19 5.12
CA GLY A 163 56.44 24.83 5.44
C GLY A 163 55.77 24.18 6.67
N TYR A 164 54.86 24.88 7.36
CA TYR A 164 54.11 24.35 8.50
C TYR A 164 52.61 24.17 8.19
N GLU A 165 52.04 23.11 8.76
CA GLU A 165 50.62 22.83 8.78
C GLU A 165 49.98 23.32 10.09
N LEU A 166 48.75 23.84 9.98
CA LEU A 166 48.02 24.43 11.10
C LEU A 166 47.04 23.42 11.68
N MET A 167 47.26 22.96 12.90
CA MET A 167 46.39 22.01 13.58
C MET A 167 45.48 22.74 14.57
N GLY A 168 44.18 22.45 14.53
CA GLY A 168 43.16 23.01 15.42
C GLY A 168 42.58 21.94 16.35
N VAL A 169 42.73 22.15 17.66
CA VAL A 169 42.26 21.26 18.71
C VAL A 169 41.11 21.92 19.46
N ALA A 170 39.89 21.40 19.28
CA ALA A 170 38.69 21.94 19.91
C ALA A 170 38.13 21.01 21.00
N SER A 171 37.60 21.59 22.07
CA SER A 171 36.98 20.86 23.19
C SER A 171 35.72 21.53 23.69
N LEU A 172 34.75 20.71 24.12
CA LEU A 172 33.51 21.14 24.75
C LEU A 172 33.32 20.36 26.06
N ASP A 173 33.24 21.08 27.17
CA ASP A 173 33.12 20.54 28.52
C ASP A 173 31.83 21.02 29.20
N GLY A 174 31.15 20.12 29.91
CA GLY A 174 29.91 20.45 30.61
C GLY A 174 29.38 19.28 31.45
N THR A 175 29.42 19.41 32.77
CA THR A 175 29.03 18.33 33.71
C THR A 175 27.54 18.00 33.70
N GLY A 176 26.70 18.94 33.24
CA GLY A 176 25.24 18.78 33.12
C GLY A 176 24.78 17.94 31.93
N PHE A 177 25.68 17.57 31.01
CA PHE A 177 25.37 16.88 29.76
C PHE A 177 26.19 15.59 29.62
N ASP A 178 25.69 14.64 28.83
CA ASP A 178 26.52 13.71 28.07
C ASP A 178 26.88 14.37 26.73
N ILE A 179 28.18 14.41 26.44
CA ILE A 179 28.76 15.11 25.29
C ILE A 179 29.46 14.07 24.42
N SER A 180 29.18 14.05 23.13
CA SER A 180 29.76 13.11 22.17
C SER A 180 30.27 13.83 20.91
N PRO A 181 31.56 13.70 20.54
CA PRO A 181 32.61 12.96 21.25
C PRO A 181 33.05 13.66 22.54
N ALA A 182 33.37 12.88 23.58
CA ALA A 182 33.84 13.40 24.87
C ALA A 182 35.35 13.74 24.90
N TYR A 183 36.08 13.48 23.82
CA TYR A 183 37.51 13.75 23.69
C TYR A 183 37.76 15.02 22.85
N LYS A 184 38.94 15.63 22.99
CA LYS A 184 39.35 16.79 22.20
C LYS A 184 39.43 16.42 20.71
N GLN A 185 38.79 17.19 19.85
CA GLN A 185 38.78 16.94 18.42
C GLN A 185 39.87 17.75 17.73
N GLU A 186 40.87 17.06 17.20
CA GLU A 186 41.98 17.64 16.44
C GLU A 186 41.73 17.53 14.92
N LYS A 187 41.98 18.63 14.19
CA LYS A 187 41.79 18.72 12.74
C LYS A 187 42.80 19.67 12.08
N LEU A 188 43.28 19.30 10.90
CA LEU A 188 44.06 20.16 10.02
C LEU A 188 43.20 21.33 9.48
N ILE A 189 43.68 22.56 9.63
CA ILE A 189 43.05 23.79 9.15
C ILE A 189 43.73 24.23 7.84
N ILE A 190 43.21 23.73 6.72
CA ILE A 190 43.73 24.04 5.38
C ILE A 190 43.41 25.50 5.01
N SER A 191 44.40 26.19 4.42
CA SER A 191 44.27 27.59 3.96
C SER A 191 43.05 27.81 3.06
N ASN A 192 42.36 28.93 3.21
CA ASN A 192 41.17 29.31 2.42
C ASN A 192 39.99 28.30 2.44
N THR A 193 39.96 27.36 3.38
CA THR A 193 38.84 26.42 3.58
C THR A 193 38.22 26.58 4.96
N GLU A 194 36.92 26.26 5.08
CA GLU A 194 36.24 26.17 6.36
C GLU A 194 36.57 24.84 7.08
N THR A 195 36.69 24.89 8.40
CA THR A 195 36.91 23.71 9.26
C THR A 195 35.93 23.75 10.42
N HIS A 196 35.24 22.63 10.69
CA HIS A 196 34.18 22.57 11.70
C HIS A 196 34.39 21.43 12.71
N TRP A 197 34.04 21.71 13.95
CA TRP A 197 33.90 20.75 15.04
C TRP A 197 32.44 20.70 15.48
N ARG A 198 31.96 19.50 15.83
CA ARG A 198 30.57 19.26 16.22
C ARG A 198 30.53 18.32 17.41
N TRP A 199 29.64 18.59 18.35
CA TRP A 199 29.33 17.73 19.49
C TRP A 199 27.83 17.55 19.58
N SER A 200 27.36 16.31 19.80
CA SER A 200 26.00 16.08 20.28
C SER A 200 25.96 16.18 21.80
N ILE A 201 24.94 16.86 22.31
CA ILE A 201 24.72 17.08 23.74
C ILE A 201 23.36 16.49 24.16
N ASN A 202 23.34 15.76 25.27
CA ASN A 202 22.13 15.20 25.87
C ASN A 202 22.07 15.55 27.38
N PRO A 203 21.03 16.23 27.88
CA PRO A 203 21.02 16.77 29.23
C PRO A 203 20.74 15.70 30.29
N LYS A 204 21.58 15.64 31.32
CA LYS A 204 21.46 14.66 32.43
C LYS A 204 20.31 14.97 33.38
N ASN A 205 19.95 16.24 33.53
CA ASN A 205 18.87 16.72 34.40
C ASN A 205 18.23 18.00 33.81
N PRO A 206 16.97 18.34 34.13
CA PRO A 206 16.40 19.66 33.83
C PRO A 206 17.01 20.76 34.72
N GLY A 207 17.06 22.00 34.22
CA GLY A 207 17.67 23.15 34.88
C GLY A 207 18.49 24.03 33.94
N ASN A 208 19.06 25.12 34.44
CA ASN A 208 20.08 25.88 33.70
C ASN A 208 21.44 25.19 33.92
N HIS A 209 22.16 24.92 32.85
CA HIS A 209 23.47 24.26 32.86
C HIS A 209 24.49 25.11 32.13
N ARG A 210 25.71 25.18 32.66
CA ARG A 210 26.81 25.94 32.08
C ARG A 210 27.82 24.99 31.45
N LEU A 211 28.26 25.33 30.24
CA LEU A 211 29.29 24.64 29.48
C LEU A 211 30.43 25.60 29.14
N SER A 212 31.57 25.05 28.76
CA SER A 212 32.72 25.80 28.22
C SER A 212 33.20 25.16 26.93
N ILE A 213 33.41 25.97 25.90
CA ILE A 213 34.04 25.58 24.65
C ILE A 213 35.37 26.30 24.48
N SER A 214 36.37 25.59 23.94
CA SER A 214 37.66 26.16 23.56
C SER A 214 38.16 25.61 22.24
N LEU A 215 38.97 26.43 21.55
CA LEU A 215 39.77 26.06 20.38
C LEU A 215 41.18 26.57 20.61
N LYS A 216 42.14 25.65 20.47
CA LYS A 216 43.55 25.94 20.38
C LYS A 216 44.05 25.67 18.98
N ILE A 217 45.12 26.36 18.58
CA ILE A 217 45.89 26.04 17.39
C ILE A 217 47.36 25.79 17.75
N HIS A 218 48.01 24.93 16.96
CA HIS A 218 49.45 24.71 17.00
C HIS A 218 49.98 24.39 15.60
N TRP A 219 51.30 24.46 15.42
CA TRP A 219 51.97 24.31 14.13
C TRP A 219 52.77 23.01 14.09
N GLU A 220 52.54 22.19 13.06
CA GLU A 220 53.31 20.97 12.80
C GLU A 220 54.12 21.11 11.50
N PRO A 221 55.37 20.64 11.44
CA PRO A 221 56.17 20.75 10.22
C PRO A 221 55.65 19.80 9.13
N SER A 222 55.44 20.31 7.91
CA SER A 222 55.12 19.46 6.75
C SER A 222 56.32 18.59 6.32
N GLU A 223 56.09 17.42 5.72
CA GLU A 223 57.08 16.36 5.50
C GLU A 223 58.29 16.68 4.58
N LEU A 224 58.54 17.95 4.22
CA LEU A 224 59.75 18.39 3.50
C LEU A 224 60.42 19.63 4.14
N LYS A 225 61.01 19.45 5.33
CA LYS A 225 62.28 20.09 5.78
C LYS A 225 62.64 19.68 7.22
N GLU A 226 63.41 18.60 7.38
CA GLU A 226 64.22 18.42 8.59
C GLU A 226 65.36 19.46 8.59
N THR A 227 65.12 20.68 9.09
CA THR A 227 66.08 21.56 9.80
C THR A 227 65.39 22.90 10.09
N ILE A 228 64.61 22.95 11.17
CA ILE A 228 64.32 24.07 12.10
C ILE A 228 63.19 23.55 12.99
N THR A 229 63.43 23.44 14.29
CA THR A 229 62.40 23.03 15.25
C THR A 229 61.80 24.28 15.88
N ILE A 230 60.73 24.82 15.29
CA ILE A 230 59.82 25.67 16.06
C ILE A 230 59.21 24.78 17.15
N GLN A 231 59.37 25.13 18.42
CA GLN A 231 58.65 24.44 19.49
C GLN A 231 57.16 24.74 19.29
N ALA A 232 56.34 23.70 19.11
CA ALA A 232 54.91 23.84 18.91
C ALA A 232 54.24 24.44 20.16
N GLU A 233 54.09 25.76 20.16
CA GLU A 233 53.42 26.50 21.23
C GLU A 233 51.90 26.49 20.96
N GLU A 234 51.14 25.77 21.80
CA GLU A 234 49.68 25.76 21.74
C GLU A 234 49.13 27.16 22.07
N SER A 235 48.55 27.85 21.08
CA SER A 235 47.88 29.13 21.26
C SER A 235 46.36 28.93 21.40
N GLU A 236 45.76 29.41 22.51
CA GLU A 236 44.31 29.41 22.67
C GLU A 236 43.69 30.61 21.96
N VAL A 237 42.90 30.32 20.92
CA VAL A 237 42.36 31.31 19.97
C VAL A 237 40.88 31.63 20.18
N PHE A 238 40.15 30.74 20.83
CA PHE A 238 38.77 30.97 21.24
C PHE A 238 38.48 30.21 22.52
N SER A 239 37.81 30.88 23.47
CA SER A 239 37.45 30.30 24.76
C SER A 239 36.22 31.03 25.29
N ARG A 240 35.13 30.29 25.53
CA ARG A 240 33.85 30.89 25.98
C ARG A 240 33.06 29.92 26.85
N ALA A 241 32.54 30.45 27.96
CA ALA A 241 31.51 29.78 28.74
C ALA A 241 30.11 30.27 28.32
N PHE A 242 29.15 29.37 28.25
CA PHE A 242 27.77 29.63 27.83
C PHE A 242 26.78 28.79 28.63
N GLU A 243 25.49 29.15 28.59
CA GLU A 243 24.44 28.46 29.36
C GLU A 243 23.33 27.92 28.45
N ILE A 244 22.83 26.73 28.79
CA ILE A 244 21.68 26.09 28.14
C ILE A 244 20.60 25.84 29.19
N GLN A 245 19.37 26.26 28.91
CA GLN A 245 18.21 26.02 29.77
C GLN A 245 17.47 24.75 29.34
N VAL A 246 17.55 23.70 30.16
CA VAL A 246 16.86 22.42 29.94
C VAL A 246 15.51 22.43 30.64
N ARG A 247 14.42 22.34 29.87
CA ARG A 247 13.02 22.39 30.34
C ARG A 247 12.38 21.00 30.34
N THR A 248 11.44 20.71 31.24
CA THR A 248 10.59 19.52 31.13
C THR A 248 9.36 19.81 30.27
N LEU A 249 8.87 18.81 29.53
CA LEU A 249 7.87 18.94 28.45
C LEU A 249 6.51 19.55 28.87
N PHE A 250 6.25 19.71 30.18
CA PHE A 250 5.09 20.42 30.73
C PHE A 250 5.40 21.30 31.96
N GLY A 251 6.67 21.56 32.27
CA GLY A 251 7.09 22.36 33.45
C GLY A 251 6.78 21.72 34.82
N LEU A 252 6.38 20.45 34.85
CA LEU A 252 6.02 19.70 36.06
C LEU A 252 7.25 19.05 36.71
N ASN A 253 7.23 18.92 38.04
CA ASN A 253 8.28 18.21 38.79
C ASN A 253 8.02 16.70 38.88
N ARG A 254 9.07 15.93 39.21
CA ARG A 254 9.07 14.45 39.23
C ARG A 254 7.94 13.81 40.05
N LYS A 255 7.42 14.47 41.10
CA LYS A 255 6.29 13.95 41.89
C LYS A 255 4.94 14.14 41.19
N GLN A 256 4.77 15.25 40.45
CA GLN A 256 3.56 15.52 39.67
C GLN A 256 3.46 14.60 38.44
N SER A 257 4.58 14.31 37.78
CA SER A 257 4.65 13.38 36.64
C SER A 257 4.14 11.98 36.99
N PHE A 258 4.50 11.47 38.18
CA PHE A 258 4.13 10.13 38.63
C PHE A 258 2.61 9.98 38.85
N VAL A 259 1.98 10.96 39.51
CA VAL A 259 0.53 10.95 39.76
C VAL A 259 -0.26 11.05 38.44
N GLY A 260 0.20 11.90 37.51
CA GLY A 260 -0.39 12.00 36.17
C GLY A 260 -0.30 10.70 35.37
N GLY A 261 0.85 10.02 35.39
CA GLY A 261 1.07 8.75 34.68
C GLY A 261 0.16 7.61 35.15
N VAL A 262 0.01 7.44 36.47
CA VAL A 262 -0.87 6.41 37.04
C VAL A 262 -2.35 6.70 36.75
N GLY A 263 -2.78 7.97 36.88
CA GLY A 263 -4.14 8.37 36.52
C GLY A 263 -4.45 8.13 35.03
N GLY A 264 -3.50 8.46 34.14
CA GLY A 264 -3.61 8.24 32.70
C GLY A 264 -3.73 6.76 32.32
N LEU A 265 -3.01 5.85 33.00
CA LEU A 265 -3.09 4.41 32.78
C LEU A 265 -4.47 3.82 33.15
N ILE A 266 -5.09 4.30 34.22
CA ILE A 266 -6.41 3.84 34.65
C ILE A 266 -7.49 4.33 33.66
N ILE A 267 -7.44 5.60 33.26
CA ILE A 267 -8.39 6.18 32.29
C ILE A 267 -8.23 5.51 30.92
N SER A 268 -7.01 5.34 30.43
CA SER A 268 -6.76 4.68 29.14
C SER A 268 -7.15 3.19 29.14
N SER A 269 -6.94 2.47 30.24
CA SER A 269 -7.43 1.08 30.39
C SER A 269 -8.96 0.99 30.41
N ALA A 270 -9.64 1.91 31.10
CA ALA A 270 -11.09 1.99 31.11
C ALA A 270 -11.66 2.34 29.72
N MET A 271 -11.04 3.30 29.01
CA MET A 271 -11.41 3.64 27.63
C MET A 271 -11.10 2.50 26.64
N GLY A 272 -9.99 1.78 26.83
CA GLY A 272 -9.63 0.61 26.03
C GLY A 272 -10.64 -0.53 26.16
N LEU A 273 -11.12 -0.80 27.38
CA LEU A 273 -12.23 -1.74 27.63
C LEU A 273 -13.52 -1.28 26.93
N VAL A 274 -13.90 0.00 27.06
CA VAL A 274 -15.07 0.56 26.36
C VAL A 274 -14.92 0.45 24.83
N ALA A 275 -13.73 0.71 24.29
CA ALA A 275 -13.44 0.58 22.86
C ALA A 275 -13.55 -0.87 22.37
N LEU A 276 -13.09 -1.85 23.15
CA LEU A 276 -13.28 -3.28 22.87
C LEU A 276 -14.76 -3.67 22.85
N PHE A 277 -15.58 -3.16 23.78
CA PHE A 277 -17.03 -3.38 23.78
C PHE A 277 -17.80 -2.56 22.72
N TRP A 278 -17.25 -1.46 22.21
CA TRP A 278 -17.80 -0.67 21.11
C TRP A 278 -17.30 -1.09 19.72
N ARG A 279 -16.36 -2.04 19.62
CA ARG A 279 -15.87 -2.58 18.34
C ARG A 279 -16.97 -3.29 17.54
N ASN A 280 -18.05 -3.71 18.18
CA ASN A 280 -19.31 -4.06 17.51
C ASN A 280 -20.11 -2.79 17.14
N LYS A 281 -19.58 -1.98 16.21
CA LYS A 281 -20.44 -1.04 15.47
C LYS A 281 -21.51 -1.87 14.77
N PRO A 282 -22.82 -1.60 14.96
CA PRO A 282 -23.84 -2.26 14.17
C PRO A 282 -23.59 -1.94 12.70
N TYR A 283 -23.59 -2.97 11.86
CA TYR A 283 -23.44 -2.83 10.42
C TYR A 283 -24.56 -1.92 9.91
N LYS A 284 -24.21 -0.68 9.56
CA LYS A 284 -25.16 0.30 9.04
C LYS A 284 -25.45 -0.10 7.61
N SER A 285 -26.51 -0.87 7.39
CA SER A 285 -26.90 -1.32 6.04
C SER A 285 -27.02 -0.08 5.14
N PHE A 286 -26.35 -0.13 4.00
CA PHE A 286 -26.31 0.93 3.00
C PHE A 286 -27.52 0.88 2.06
N ILE A 287 -28.39 -0.09 2.28
CA ILE A 287 -29.61 -0.36 1.51
C ILE A 287 -30.82 0.25 2.21
N GLU A 288 -31.58 1.04 1.46
CA GLU A 288 -32.81 1.66 1.93
C GLU A 288 -33.98 0.66 1.83
N ALA A 289 -34.65 0.37 2.95
CA ALA A 289 -35.81 -0.51 2.96
C ALA A 289 -37.08 0.27 2.61
N ARG A 290 -37.69 -0.02 1.46
CA ARG A 290 -38.90 0.68 0.96
C ARG A 290 -40.04 -0.27 0.65
N ILE A 291 -41.25 0.14 1.01
CA ILE A 291 -42.49 -0.60 0.71
C ILE A 291 -42.81 -0.44 -0.80
N PRO A 292 -43.20 -1.51 -1.51
CA PRO A 292 -43.60 -1.42 -2.91
C PRO A 292 -44.78 -0.47 -3.14
N ASP A 293 -44.67 0.41 -4.14
CA ASP A 293 -45.79 1.22 -4.66
C ASP A 293 -46.61 0.42 -5.68
N ASP A 294 -47.76 -0.10 -5.28
CA ASP A 294 -48.68 -0.84 -6.17
C ASP A 294 -49.36 0.05 -7.22
N GLY A 295 -49.27 1.38 -7.10
CA GLY A 295 -49.73 2.34 -8.10
C GLY A 295 -48.87 2.41 -9.36
N LEU A 296 -47.62 1.89 -9.29
CA LEU A 296 -46.71 1.80 -10.43
C LEU A 296 -47.10 0.62 -11.34
N ILE A 297 -47.39 0.96 -12.59
CA ILE A 297 -47.63 0.01 -13.68
C ILE A 297 -46.27 -0.35 -14.32
N ILE A 298 -45.92 -1.64 -14.30
CA ILE A 298 -44.68 -2.15 -14.93
C ILE A 298 -45.05 -2.85 -16.23
N GLU A 299 -44.64 -2.26 -17.35
CA GLU A 299 -44.81 -2.80 -18.69
C GLU A 299 -43.50 -3.44 -19.16
N THR A 300 -43.58 -4.65 -19.69
CA THR A 300 -42.44 -5.41 -20.18
C THR A 300 -42.68 -5.81 -21.63
N ARG A 301 -41.60 -6.00 -22.40
CA ARG A 301 -41.71 -6.69 -23.68
C ARG A 301 -42.12 -8.16 -23.45
N PRO A 302 -42.77 -8.84 -24.42
CA PRO A 302 -43.22 -10.23 -24.26
C PRO A 302 -42.08 -11.22 -23.96
N ASP A 303 -40.86 -10.91 -24.41
CA ASP A 303 -39.65 -11.69 -24.17
C ASP A 303 -39.08 -11.54 -22.74
N ILE A 304 -39.51 -10.52 -21.97
CA ILE A 304 -38.96 -10.22 -20.63
C ILE A 304 -39.98 -10.65 -19.56
N LEU A 305 -39.74 -11.82 -18.96
CA LEU A 305 -40.56 -12.37 -17.88
C LEU A 305 -40.05 -11.87 -16.52
N LEU A 306 -40.83 -11.03 -15.83
CA LEU A 306 -40.55 -10.56 -14.47
C LEU A 306 -41.40 -11.30 -13.43
N GLU A 307 -40.73 -11.87 -12.44
CA GLU A 307 -41.37 -12.54 -11.31
C GLU A 307 -41.99 -11.54 -10.31
N ALA A 308 -42.81 -12.06 -9.39
CA ALA A 308 -43.40 -11.24 -8.32
C ALA A 308 -42.33 -10.54 -7.45
N ARG A 309 -41.19 -11.20 -7.19
CA ARG A 309 -40.06 -10.60 -6.45
C ARG A 309 -39.46 -9.40 -7.20
N ASP A 310 -39.24 -9.53 -8.50
CA ASP A 310 -38.64 -8.48 -9.33
C ASP A 310 -39.56 -7.25 -9.35
N ARG A 311 -40.86 -7.49 -9.57
CA ARG A 311 -41.89 -6.44 -9.59
C ARG A 311 -41.98 -5.70 -8.26
N ALA A 312 -41.88 -6.41 -7.13
CA ALA A 312 -41.90 -5.78 -5.80
C ALA A 312 -40.69 -4.86 -5.59
N VAL A 313 -39.48 -5.31 -5.94
CA VAL A 313 -38.25 -4.49 -5.82
C VAL A 313 -38.29 -3.28 -6.76
N ILE A 314 -38.74 -3.47 -8.01
CA ILE A 314 -38.95 -2.39 -8.98
C ILE A 314 -39.90 -1.32 -8.44
N ARG A 315 -41.06 -1.73 -7.89
CA ARG A 315 -42.04 -0.84 -7.25
C ARG A 315 -41.47 -0.08 -6.05
N SER A 316 -40.57 -0.68 -5.28
CA SER A 316 -39.85 0.01 -4.19
C SER A 316 -38.81 1.01 -4.70
N MET A 317 -38.19 0.76 -5.85
CA MET A 317 -37.17 1.63 -6.44
C MET A 317 -37.77 2.85 -7.17
N PHE A 318 -38.88 2.68 -7.88
CA PHE A 318 -39.52 3.73 -8.69
C PHE A 318 -40.83 4.27 -8.08
N ILE A 319 -40.88 4.41 -6.75
CA ILE A 319 -41.98 5.07 -6.04
C ILE A 319 -42.23 6.47 -6.62
N GLY A 320 -43.50 6.81 -6.85
CA GLY A 320 -43.92 8.11 -7.37
C GLY A 320 -43.95 8.22 -8.91
N TYR A 321 -43.43 7.24 -9.64
CA TYR A 321 -43.67 7.12 -11.08
C TYR A 321 -45.00 6.42 -11.34
N ARG A 322 -45.63 6.73 -12.47
CA ARG A 322 -46.93 6.14 -12.85
C ARG A 322 -46.76 4.88 -13.69
N ARG A 323 -45.77 4.88 -14.58
CA ARG A 323 -45.42 3.74 -15.45
C ARG A 323 -43.91 3.56 -15.48
N LEU A 324 -43.47 2.31 -15.65
CA LEU A 324 -42.08 1.96 -15.96
C LEU A 324 -42.10 0.99 -17.16
N LEU A 325 -41.40 1.34 -18.23
CA LEU A 325 -41.19 0.44 -19.36
C LEU A 325 -39.87 -0.31 -19.18
N VAL A 326 -39.89 -1.63 -19.31
CA VAL A 326 -38.68 -2.48 -19.33
C VAL A 326 -38.36 -2.81 -20.78
N LEU A 327 -37.31 -2.17 -21.30
CA LEU A 327 -37.00 -2.08 -22.73
C LEU A 327 -36.11 -3.23 -23.22
N ARG A 328 -35.23 -3.73 -22.36
CA ARG A 328 -34.27 -4.80 -22.65
C ARG A 328 -33.84 -5.48 -21.35
N GLU A 329 -33.55 -6.77 -21.40
CA GLU A 329 -32.76 -7.47 -20.39
C GLU A 329 -31.37 -7.76 -20.98
N PHE A 330 -30.32 -7.49 -20.19
CA PHE A 330 -28.95 -7.83 -20.52
C PHE A 330 -28.62 -9.18 -19.89
N LEU A 331 -27.87 -10.01 -20.63
CA LEU A 331 -27.33 -11.27 -20.13
C LEU A 331 -26.29 -10.95 -19.05
N SER A 332 -26.76 -10.91 -17.81
CA SER A 332 -25.90 -10.75 -16.65
C SER A 332 -25.11 -12.05 -16.47
N GLY A 333 -23.84 -11.94 -16.07
CA GLY A 333 -22.96 -13.09 -15.89
C GLY A 333 -23.37 -14.03 -14.76
N TYR A 334 -22.40 -14.81 -14.26
CA TYR A 334 -22.62 -15.91 -13.30
C TYR A 334 -23.20 -15.53 -11.92
N SER A 335 -23.47 -14.25 -11.66
CA SER A 335 -23.94 -13.71 -10.38
C SER A 335 -25.43 -13.99 -10.09
N GLY A 336 -26.24 -14.29 -11.12
CA GLY A 336 -27.69 -14.49 -10.96
C GLY A 336 -28.48 -13.22 -10.62
N ALA A 337 -27.83 -12.05 -10.68
CA ALA A 337 -28.52 -10.78 -10.76
C ALA A 337 -29.16 -10.62 -12.15
N ARG A 338 -30.20 -9.79 -12.25
CA ARG A 338 -30.85 -9.40 -13.51
C ARG A 338 -30.52 -7.94 -13.81
N THR A 339 -30.02 -7.65 -15.00
CA THR A 339 -29.68 -6.29 -15.44
C THR A 339 -30.65 -5.87 -16.54
N LEU A 340 -31.40 -4.79 -16.31
CA LEU A 340 -32.53 -4.36 -17.14
C LEU A 340 -32.31 -2.92 -17.62
N LEU A 341 -32.65 -2.62 -18.87
CA LEU A 341 -32.83 -1.25 -19.35
C LEU A 341 -34.27 -0.81 -19.07
N VAL A 342 -34.45 0.31 -18.36
CA VAL A 342 -35.76 0.80 -17.95
C VAL A 342 -35.97 2.28 -18.27
N LEU A 343 -37.20 2.65 -18.62
CA LEU A 343 -37.63 4.03 -18.87
C LEU A 343 -38.79 4.39 -17.91
N PRO A 344 -38.54 5.24 -16.89
CA PRO A 344 -39.57 5.66 -15.94
C PRO A 344 -40.37 6.86 -16.45
N ILE A 345 -41.69 6.83 -16.22
CA ILE A 345 -42.67 7.80 -16.73
C ILE A 345 -43.49 8.36 -15.56
N GLN A 346 -43.49 9.68 -15.43
CA GLN A 346 -44.18 10.45 -14.39
C GLN A 346 -45.70 10.44 -14.59
N ALA A 347 -46.46 10.87 -13.58
CA ALA A 347 -47.92 10.89 -13.62
C ALA A 347 -48.52 11.85 -14.67
N ASP A 348 -47.76 12.87 -15.08
CA ASP A 348 -48.12 13.82 -16.15
C ASP A 348 -47.75 13.33 -17.56
N GLY A 349 -47.17 12.13 -17.69
CA GLY A 349 -46.74 11.55 -18.95
C GLY A 349 -45.34 11.93 -19.41
N ARG A 350 -44.62 12.82 -18.71
CA ARG A 350 -43.19 13.07 -18.98
C ARG A 350 -42.37 11.82 -18.65
N HIS A 351 -41.41 11.51 -19.51
CA HIS A 351 -40.41 10.47 -19.28
C HIS A 351 -39.10 11.10 -18.78
N ASP A 352 -38.42 10.42 -17.85
CA ASP A 352 -37.04 10.77 -17.51
C ASP A 352 -36.08 10.02 -18.46
N ALA A 353 -34.77 10.15 -18.24
CA ALA A 353 -33.77 9.41 -19.01
C ALA A 353 -33.85 7.89 -18.77
N GLU A 354 -33.48 7.11 -19.79
CA GLU A 354 -33.27 5.67 -19.65
C GLU A 354 -32.19 5.37 -18.59
N ALA A 355 -32.37 4.28 -17.84
CA ALA A 355 -31.45 3.86 -16.79
C ALA A 355 -31.23 2.35 -16.82
N ILE A 356 -30.06 1.92 -16.33
CA ILE A 356 -29.79 0.50 -16.06
C ILE A 356 -30.23 0.19 -14.63
N LEU A 357 -31.07 -0.83 -14.46
CA LEU A 357 -31.51 -1.35 -13.18
C LEU A 357 -30.95 -2.76 -12.98
N LYS A 358 -30.14 -2.97 -11.95
CA LYS A 358 -29.65 -4.29 -11.54
C LYS A 358 -30.43 -4.77 -10.33
N ILE A 359 -30.99 -5.97 -10.37
CA ILE A 359 -31.76 -6.61 -9.29
C ILE A 359 -31.02 -7.89 -8.88
N GLY A 360 -30.78 -8.11 -7.60
CA GLY A 360 -30.04 -9.29 -7.14
C GLY A 360 -30.14 -9.54 -5.64
N ALA A 361 -29.40 -10.55 -5.17
CA ALA A 361 -29.29 -10.83 -3.75
C ALA A 361 -28.79 -9.60 -2.99
N LYS A 362 -29.39 -9.34 -1.82
CA LYS A 362 -29.16 -8.12 -1.03
C LYS A 362 -27.68 -7.90 -0.75
N ASP A 363 -26.99 -8.93 -0.28
CA ASP A 363 -25.58 -8.86 0.11
C ASP A 363 -24.65 -8.56 -1.08
N SER A 364 -24.99 -9.07 -2.29
CA SER A 364 -24.23 -8.80 -3.51
C SER A 364 -24.41 -7.35 -3.98
N ILE A 365 -25.64 -6.82 -3.93
CA ILE A 365 -25.95 -5.42 -4.26
C ILE A 365 -25.32 -4.46 -3.23
N GLU A 366 -25.28 -4.84 -1.96
CA GLU A 366 -24.62 -4.03 -0.92
C GLU A 366 -23.09 -4.00 -1.10
N ARG A 367 -22.49 -5.16 -1.39
CA ARG A 367 -21.05 -5.29 -1.72
C ARG A 367 -20.67 -4.42 -2.91
N GLU A 368 -21.44 -4.47 -3.99
CA GLU A 368 -21.23 -3.64 -5.17
C GLU A 368 -21.33 -2.13 -4.87
N TYR A 369 -22.36 -1.72 -4.13
CA TYR A 369 -22.51 -0.30 -3.76
C TYR A 369 -21.38 0.19 -2.85
N LEU A 370 -20.89 -0.66 -1.94
CA LEU A 370 -19.73 -0.39 -1.10
C LEU A 370 -18.45 -0.22 -1.94
N ASN A 371 -18.14 -1.19 -2.80
CA ASN A 371 -16.97 -1.14 -3.67
C ASN A 371 -17.03 0.05 -4.63
N TYR A 372 -18.21 0.37 -5.17
CA TYR A 372 -18.38 1.55 -6.00
C TYR A 372 -18.03 2.85 -5.25
N ASN A 373 -18.54 3.03 -4.03
CA ASN A 373 -18.24 4.24 -3.26
C ASN A 373 -16.77 4.31 -2.81
N THR A 374 -16.14 3.17 -2.53
CA THR A 374 -14.74 3.09 -2.07
C THR A 374 -13.73 3.26 -3.20
N TYR A 375 -13.91 2.60 -4.36
CA TYR A 375 -12.89 2.50 -5.41
C TYR A 375 -13.24 3.22 -6.72
N VAL A 376 -14.53 3.32 -7.06
CA VAL A 376 -15.00 3.65 -8.43
C VAL A 376 -15.47 5.10 -8.56
N LYS A 377 -16.30 5.57 -7.62
CA LYS A 377 -17.04 6.84 -7.69
C LYS A 377 -16.16 8.06 -8.01
N HIS A 378 -14.95 8.08 -7.46
CA HIS A 378 -13.99 9.17 -7.56
C HIS A 378 -12.94 8.98 -8.67
N THR A 379 -12.89 7.81 -9.32
CA THR A 379 -11.91 7.44 -10.36
C THR A 379 -12.55 7.29 -11.74
N LEU A 380 -13.88 7.15 -11.83
CA LEU A 380 -14.62 7.12 -13.07
C LEU A 380 -14.43 8.39 -13.91
N PRO A 381 -14.17 8.28 -15.23
CA PRO A 381 -14.18 9.41 -16.15
C PRO A 381 -15.53 10.17 -16.17
N PRO A 382 -15.58 11.43 -16.64
CA PRO A 382 -16.79 12.25 -16.59
C PRO A 382 -17.98 11.66 -17.36
N ILE A 383 -17.74 11.07 -18.53
CA ILE A 383 -18.77 10.61 -19.49
C ILE A 383 -19.06 9.10 -19.28
N THR A 384 -19.30 8.68 -18.04
CA THR A 384 -19.51 7.27 -17.69
C THR A 384 -20.74 6.98 -16.83
N ALA A 385 -21.20 5.72 -16.89
CA ALA A 385 -22.28 5.21 -16.05
C ALA A 385 -21.92 5.31 -14.56
N ARG A 386 -22.82 5.88 -13.77
CA ARG A 386 -22.65 6.15 -12.34
C ARG A 386 -23.87 5.68 -11.56
N ILE A 387 -23.66 5.08 -10.40
CA ILE A 387 -24.77 4.73 -9.50
C ILE A 387 -25.49 6.03 -9.07
N GLN A 388 -26.80 6.11 -9.33
CA GLN A 388 -27.59 7.32 -9.11
C GLN A 388 -27.93 7.58 -7.64
N ARG A 389 -28.17 6.52 -6.86
CA ARG A 389 -28.71 6.58 -5.49
C ARG A 389 -28.34 5.35 -4.66
N GLN A 390 -28.68 5.37 -3.38
CA GLN A 390 -28.57 4.18 -2.52
C GLN A 390 -29.39 3.02 -3.10
N PRO A 391 -28.95 1.76 -2.94
CA PRO A 391 -29.72 0.61 -3.37
C PRO A 391 -30.98 0.47 -2.50
N VAL A 392 -32.04 -0.11 -3.07
CA VAL A 392 -33.33 -0.27 -2.41
C VAL A 392 -33.68 -1.75 -2.26
N ALA A 393 -34.19 -2.14 -1.10
CA ALA A 393 -34.73 -3.49 -0.85
C ALA A 393 -36.18 -3.46 -0.36
N VAL A 394 -36.89 -4.56 -0.59
CA VAL A 394 -38.22 -4.79 0.00
C VAL A 394 -38.03 -5.31 1.43
N PRO A 395 -38.70 -4.73 2.46
CA PRO A 395 -38.61 -5.21 3.84
C PRO A 395 -38.87 -6.72 3.97
N LYS A 396 -38.06 -7.40 4.79
CA LYS A 396 -38.12 -8.87 5.02
C LYS A 396 -37.83 -9.73 3.78
N THR A 397 -37.17 -9.19 2.76
CA THR A 397 -36.67 -9.97 1.61
C THR A 397 -35.15 -9.90 1.53
N ASP A 398 -34.56 -10.94 0.93
CA ASP A 398 -33.11 -11.04 0.69
C ASP A 398 -32.71 -10.49 -0.70
N TYR A 399 -33.52 -9.61 -1.29
CA TYR A 399 -33.28 -9.01 -2.61
C TYR A 399 -33.24 -7.48 -2.54
N ALA A 400 -32.41 -6.89 -3.39
CA ALA A 400 -32.27 -5.45 -3.56
C ALA A 400 -32.08 -5.07 -5.03
N ALA A 401 -32.19 -3.78 -5.33
CA ALA A 401 -31.88 -3.23 -6.64
C ALA A 401 -31.00 -1.98 -6.57
N LEU A 402 -30.26 -1.77 -7.66
CA LEU A 402 -29.28 -0.72 -7.89
C LEU A 402 -29.53 -0.07 -9.25
N GLN A 403 -29.33 1.25 -9.37
CA GLN A 403 -29.59 1.98 -10.62
C GLN A 403 -28.38 2.81 -11.06
N TYR A 404 -28.05 2.73 -12.34
CA TYR A 404 -26.98 3.49 -12.99
C TYR A 404 -27.56 4.54 -13.95
N THR A 405 -26.88 5.68 -14.07
CA THR A 405 -26.99 6.58 -15.22
C THR A 405 -26.49 5.89 -16.48
N PHE A 406 -26.96 6.37 -17.63
CA PHE A 406 -26.44 5.95 -18.92
C PHE A 406 -26.58 7.07 -19.96
N ILE A 407 -25.82 6.98 -21.05
CA ILE A 407 -25.95 7.85 -22.22
C ILE A 407 -26.23 6.96 -23.42
N ALA A 408 -27.41 7.10 -24.03
CA ALA A 408 -27.81 6.35 -25.21
C ALA A 408 -28.28 7.30 -26.32
N GLU A 409 -28.15 6.87 -27.58
CA GLU A 409 -28.87 7.48 -28.69
C GLU A 409 -30.33 6.99 -28.64
N PRO A 410 -31.35 7.83 -28.90
CA PRO A 410 -32.74 7.38 -28.92
C PRO A 410 -32.95 6.17 -29.85
N GLY A 411 -33.43 5.06 -29.29
CA GLY A 411 -33.64 3.81 -30.02
C GLY A 411 -32.38 2.97 -30.28
N LYS A 412 -31.19 3.42 -29.85
CA LYS A 412 -29.92 2.66 -29.86
C LYS A 412 -29.42 2.46 -28.42
N PRO A 413 -30.00 1.52 -27.67
CA PRO A 413 -29.46 1.11 -26.38
C PRO A 413 -28.06 0.49 -26.53
N PRO A 414 -27.26 0.45 -25.46
CA PRO A 414 -25.93 -0.13 -25.50
C PRO A 414 -25.93 -1.63 -25.80
N GLU A 415 -24.77 -2.11 -26.19
CA GLU A 415 -24.48 -3.52 -26.45
C GLU A 415 -23.28 -3.96 -25.60
N SER A 416 -23.24 -5.23 -25.21
CA SER A 416 -22.06 -5.78 -24.53
C SER A 416 -20.88 -5.84 -25.48
N LEU A 417 -19.67 -5.69 -24.94
CA LEU A 417 -18.43 -5.84 -25.71
C LEU A 417 -18.36 -7.22 -26.39
N ARG A 418 -18.91 -8.27 -25.76
CA ARG A 418 -19.05 -9.60 -26.37
C ARG A 418 -19.76 -9.54 -27.73
N ARG A 419 -20.92 -8.89 -27.77
CA ARG A 419 -21.75 -8.77 -28.98
C ARG A 419 -21.05 -7.94 -30.05
N VAL A 420 -20.46 -6.82 -29.66
CA VAL A 420 -19.71 -5.94 -30.56
C VAL A 420 -18.50 -6.65 -31.18
N LEU A 421 -17.73 -7.43 -30.40
CA LEU A 421 -16.57 -8.18 -30.91
C LEU A 421 -16.97 -9.39 -31.78
N LEU A 422 -18.16 -9.97 -31.58
CA LEU A 422 -18.70 -11.01 -32.49
C LEU A 422 -19.12 -10.44 -33.85
N GLU A 423 -19.61 -9.20 -33.89
CA GLU A 423 -19.97 -8.51 -35.13
C GLU A 423 -18.73 -7.87 -35.81
N ASN A 424 -17.76 -7.38 -35.02
CA ASN A 424 -16.53 -6.75 -35.48
C ASN A 424 -15.37 -6.94 -34.46
N PRO A 425 -14.48 -7.94 -34.64
CA PRO A 425 -13.39 -8.26 -33.71
C PRO A 425 -12.19 -7.29 -33.81
N SER A 426 -12.44 -6.00 -33.54
CA SER A 426 -11.43 -4.93 -33.59
C SER A 426 -10.77 -4.69 -32.23
N SER A 427 -9.43 -4.60 -32.20
CA SER A 427 -8.65 -4.27 -31.00
C SER A 427 -8.95 -2.86 -30.46
N GLN A 428 -9.47 -1.96 -31.30
CA GLN A 428 -9.79 -0.57 -30.92
C GLN A 428 -10.78 -0.47 -29.76
N PHE A 429 -11.66 -1.46 -29.57
CA PHE A 429 -12.56 -1.48 -28.40
C PHE A 429 -11.81 -1.79 -27.10
N LEU A 430 -10.77 -2.62 -27.16
CA LEU A 430 -9.89 -2.92 -26.02
C LEU A 430 -8.95 -1.74 -25.73
N GLU A 431 -8.32 -1.19 -26.77
CA GLU A 431 -7.51 0.03 -26.67
C GLU A 431 -8.32 1.15 -26.00
N LYS A 432 -9.52 1.45 -26.51
CA LYS A 432 -10.39 2.49 -25.95
C LYS A 432 -10.85 2.18 -24.52
N LEU A 433 -11.05 0.92 -24.15
CA LEU A 433 -11.36 0.54 -22.76
C LEU A 433 -10.19 0.91 -21.82
N PHE A 434 -8.98 0.49 -22.16
CA PHE A 434 -7.82 0.73 -21.31
C PHE A 434 -7.30 2.17 -21.37
N ASP A 435 -7.52 2.90 -22.46
CA ASP A 435 -7.24 4.34 -22.54
C ASP A 435 -8.26 5.17 -21.73
N THR A 436 -9.53 4.74 -21.70
CA THR A 436 -10.60 5.44 -20.95
C THR A 436 -10.46 5.25 -19.44
N PHE A 437 -10.16 4.04 -18.96
CA PHE A 437 -10.15 3.72 -17.52
C PHE A 437 -8.75 3.49 -16.93
N GLY A 438 -7.78 3.02 -17.73
CA GLY A 438 -6.43 2.66 -17.26
C GLY A 438 -5.69 3.76 -16.51
N PRO A 439 -5.66 5.03 -16.96
CA PRO A 439 -4.96 6.12 -16.25
C PRO A 439 -5.42 6.34 -14.80
N ASN A 440 -6.66 5.96 -14.47
CA ASN A 440 -7.21 6.07 -13.13
C ASN A 440 -7.23 4.75 -12.36
N TRP A 441 -7.08 3.61 -13.05
CA TRP A 441 -7.21 2.25 -12.52
C TRP A 441 -5.90 1.48 -12.73
N TRP A 442 -5.82 0.64 -13.77
CA TRP A 442 -4.73 -0.32 -14.00
C TRP A 442 -3.33 0.28 -14.13
N TYR A 443 -3.20 1.52 -14.60
CA TYR A 443 -1.91 2.19 -14.78
C TYR A 443 -1.41 2.87 -13.49
N GLN A 444 -2.26 3.09 -12.48
CA GLN A 444 -1.85 3.61 -11.16
C GLN A 444 -1.22 2.52 -10.27
N ARG A 445 -0.44 1.63 -10.88
CA ARG A 445 0.14 0.46 -10.23
C ARG A 445 1.32 0.83 -9.33
N LYS A 446 1.41 0.16 -8.19
CA LYS A 446 2.51 0.26 -7.22
C LYS A 446 3.17 -1.11 -7.08
N PRO A 447 4.46 -1.21 -6.70
CA PRO A 447 5.11 -2.49 -6.43
C PRO A 447 4.33 -3.31 -5.42
N TYR A 448 4.13 -4.60 -5.68
CA TYR A 448 3.37 -5.48 -4.81
C TYR A 448 3.89 -6.90 -4.87
N VAL A 449 4.10 -7.47 -3.67
CA VAL A 449 4.56 -8.84 -3.50
C VAL A 449 3.38 -9.66 -2.97
N TYR A 450 3.01 -10.72 -3.68
CA TYR A 450 1.85 -11.55 -3.36
C TYR A 450 2.09 -13.02 -3.69
N ARG A 451 1.31 -13.93 -3.10
CA ARG A 451 1.32 -15.35 -3.49
C ARG A 451 0.28 -15.61 -4.56
N LEU A 452 0.63 -16.42 -5.56
CA LEU A 452 -0.31 -16.75 -6.64
C LEU A 452 -1.62 -17.34 -6.08
N SER A 453 -1.51 -18.25 -5.11
CA SER A 453 -2.66 -18.88 -4.45
C SER A 453 -3.62 -17.91 -3.76
N THR A 454 -3.14 -16.85 -3.09
CA THR A 454 -4.01 -15.93 -2.35
C THR A 454 -4.86 -15.05 -3.27
N GLU A 455 -4.29 -14.60 -4.40
CA GLU A 455 -5.00 -13.73 -5.34
C GLU A 455 -5.86 -14.52 -6.34
N PHE A 456 -5.38 -15.70 -6.79
CA PHE A 456 -6.02 -16.46 -7.86
C PHE A 456 -6.88 -17.65 -7.40
N ASP A 457 -6.84 -18.13 -6.15
CA ASP A 457 -7.68 -19.27 -5.72
C ASP A 457 -9.16 -19.03 -6.05
N ARG A 458 -9.66 -17.80 -5.88
CA ARG A 458 -11.06 -17.43 -6.20
C ARG A 458 -11.50 -17.85 -7.61
N ASN A 459 -10.57 -17.87 -8.58
CA ASN A 459 -10.83 -18.27 -9.97
C ASN A 459 -11.12 -19.77 -10.10
N PHE A 460 -10.60 -20.61 -9.20
CA PHE A 460 -10.78 -22.05 -9.18
C PHE A 460 -12.13 -22.46 -8.57
N PRO A 461 -12.67 -23.66 -8.88
CA PRO A 461 -13.81 -24.22 -8.17
C PRO A 461 -13.51 -24.43 -6.68
N SER A 462 -14.57 -24.56 -5.88
CA SER A 462 -14.48 -24.93 -4.46
C SER A 462 -13.61 -26.18 -4.25
N HIS A 463 -12.88 -26.20 -3.14
CA HIS A 463 -11.94 -27.27 -2.79
C HIS A 463 -12.63 -28.63 -2.66
N ILE A 464 -13.82 -28.65 -2.06
CA ILE A 464 -14.72 -29.80 -1.99
C ILE A 464 -16.18 -29.39 -2.23
N SER A 465 -16.99 -30.34 -2.71
CA SER A 465 -18.45 -30.25 -2.78
C SER A 465 -19.07 -31.34 -1.91
N VAL A 466 -20.08 -30.98 -1.12
CA VAL A 466 -20.64 -31.85 -0.07
C VAL A 466 -22.17 -31.85 -0.07
N VAL A 467 -22.77 -32.96 0.34
CA VAL A 467 -24.21 -33.11 0.62
C VAL A 467 -24.43 -33.44 2.10
N PRO A 468 -25.48 -32.92 2.76
CA PRO A 468 -25.82 -33.33 4.13
C PRO A 468 -26.21 -34.81 4.20
N VAL A 469 -25.85 -35.48 5.29
CA VAL A 469 -26.26 -36.88 5.56
C VAL A 469 -26.88 -37.02 6.96
N ARG A 470 -27.31 -38.23 7.31
CA ARG A 470 -27.93 -38.53 8.61
C ARG A 470 -26.90 -38.47 9.73
N GLU A 471 -27.32 -38.03 10.91
CA GLU A 471 -26.44 -37.74 12.06
C GLU A 471 -25.74 -38.98 12.65
N ASN A 472 -26.15 -40.18 12.24
CA ASN A 472 -25.57 -41.46 12.67
C ASN A 472 -24.42 -41.97 11.77
N GLU A 473 -24.05 -41.26 10.71
CA GLU A 473 -22.87 -41.62 9.91
C GLU A 473 -21.56 -41.23 10.62
N ILE A 474 -20.61 -42.16 10.69
CA ILE A 474 -19.31 -41.94 11.31
C ILE A 474 -18.47 -41.04 10.40
N ALA A 475 -18.10 -39.87 10.91
CA ALA A 475 -17.19 -38.96 10.22
C ALA A 475 -15.73 -39.39 10.39
N SER A 476 -14.97 -39.45 9.30
CA SER A 476 -13.52 -39.75 9.29
C SER A 476 -12.67 -38.63 9.90
N GLN A 477 -13.06 -37.37 9.64
CA GLN A 477 -12.33 -36.16 10.01
C GLN A 477 -13.30 -34.99 10.21
N ARG A 478 -12.82 -33.92 10.85
CA ARG A 478 -13.61 -32.73 11.18
C ARG A 478 -13.00 -31.47 10.53
N ILE A 479 -13.83 -30.76 9.77
CA ILE A 479 -13.46 -29.59 8.98
C ILE A 479 -14.10 -28.32 9.56
N HIS A 480 -13.33 -27.24 9.68
CA HIS A 480 -13.73 -25.96 10.25
C HIS A 480 -13.47 -24.80 9.28
N GLU A 481 -14.02 -23.62 9.59
CA GLU A 481 -13.74 -22.39 8.82
C GLU A 481 -12.26 -21.95 8.87
N THR A 482 -11.47 -22.48 9.81
CA THR A 482 -10.01 -22.28 9.94
C THR A 482 -9.18 -23.40 9.32
N THR A 483 -9.79 -24.43 8.73
CA THR A 483 -9.04 -25.55 8.13
C THR A 483 -8.32 -25.06 6.86
N ILE A 484 -7.01 -25.31 6.80
CA ILE A 484 -6.16 -24.98 5.65
C ILE A 484 -6.50 -25.91 4.47
N PRO A 485 -6.64 -25.42 3.23
CA PRO A 485 -7.00 -26.27 2.10
C PRO A 485 -5.99 -27.38 1.75
N GLU A 486 -4.69 -27.15 1.96
CA GLU A 486 -3.65 -28.16 1.66
C GLU A 486 -3.72 -29.40 2.56
N SER A 487 -4.24 -29.28 3.78
CA SER A 487 -4.32 -30.42 4.71
C SER A 487 -5.53 -31.34 4.44
N LEU A 488 -6.36 -31.02 3.44
CA LEU A 488 -7.52 -31.82 3.04
C LEU A 488 -7.13 -33.10 2.30
N ASN A 489 -6.79 -34.14 3.04
CA ASN A 489 -6.74 -35.50 2.52
C ASN A 489 -8.14 -36.14 2.61
N ILE A 490 -9.01 -35.82 1.65
CA ILE A 490 -10.40 -36.30 1.58
C ILE A 490 -10.67 -37.00 0.24
N LYS A 491 -11.36 -38.14 0.28
CA LYS A 491 -11.79 -38.89 -0.91
C LYS A 491 -13.25 -38.61 -1.26
N VAL A 492 -13.59 -38.75 -2.54
CA VAL A 492 -15.00 -38.75 -2.98
C VAL A 492 -15.71 -39.97 -2.38
N GLY A 493 -16.91 -39.75 -1.86
CA GLY A 493 -17.71 -40.73 -1.11
C GLY A 493 -17.48 -40.73 0.40
N GLU A 494 -16.44 -40.04 0.90
CA GLU A 494 -16.11 -39.98 2.33
C GLU A 494 -17.11 -39.11 3.12
N THR A 495 -17.52 -39.57 4.30
CA THR A 495 -18.33 -38.76 5.24
C THR A 495 -17.41 -38.04 6.22
N ILE A 496 -17.52 -36.72 6.28
CA ILE A 496 -16.74 -35.80 7.13
C ILE A 496 -17.68 -35.02 8.05
N TYR A 497 -17.18 -34.53 9.20
CA TYR A 497 -17.95 -33.64 10.06
C TYR A 497 -17.67 -32.19 9.68
N LEU A 498 -18.69 -31.47 9.22
CA LEU A 498 -18.58 -30.05 8.93
C LEU A 498 -18.92 -29.22 10.17
N GLY A 499 -17.99 -28.33 10.55
CA GLY A 499 -18.18 -27.34 11.60
C GLY A 499 -19.07 -26.18 11.15
N LYS A 500 -19.19 -25.17 12.02
CA LYS A 500 -19.86 -23.91 11.66
C LYS A 500 -18.94 -23.08 10.76
N PHE A 501 -19.53 -22.45 9.75
CA PHE A 501 -18.90 -21.44 8.91
C PHE A 501 -19.64 -20.12 9.10
N SER A 502 -18.91 -19.01 9.17
CA SER A 502 -19.45 -17.68 9.40
C SER A 502 -19.82 -16.97 8.09
N ALA A 503 -19.06 -17.21 7.02
CA ALA A 503 -19.37 -16.70 5.68
C ALA A 503 -20.11 -17.78 4.87
N LEU A 504 -21.42 -17.56 4.66
CA LEU A 504 -22.28 -18.38 3.81
C LEU A 504 -22.97 -17.49 2.78
N GLU A 505 -22.94 -17.90 1.52
CA GLU A 505 -23.60 -17.20 0.42
C GLU A 505 -24.58 -18.17 -0.26
N LYS A 506 -25.86 -17.79 -0.38
CA LYS A 506 -26.83 -18.57 -1.16
C LYS A 506 -26.56 -18.33 -2.64
N ARG A 507 -26.42 -19.40 -3.42
CA ARG A 507 -26.05 -19.29 -4.84
C ARG A 507 -27.24 -18.85 -5.70
N ALA A 508 -26.93 -18.30 -6.87
CA ALA A 508 -27.87 -17.85 -7.89
C ALA A 508 -28.96 -18.88 -8.26
N ASP A 509 -28.62 -20.17 -8.19
CA ASP A 509 -29.56 -21.28 -8.45
C ASP A 509 -30.67 -21.42 -7.41
N GLY A 510 -30.62 -20.68 -6.29
CA GLY A 510 -31.63 -20.71 -5.24
C GLY A 510 -31.66 -21.99 -4.41
N ILE A 511 -30.78 -22.96 -4.71
CA ILE A 511 -30.76 -24.31 -4.14
C ILE A 511 -29.46 -24.53 -3.36
N ASN A 512 -28.32 -24.14 -3.90
CA ASN A 512 -27.01 -24.46 -3.34
C ASN A 512 -26.45 -23.31 -2.51
N TYR A 513 -25.45 -23.61 -1.68
CA TYR A 513 -24.72 -22.63 -0.88
C TYR A 513 -23.22 -22.69 -1.15
N SER A 514 -22.56 -21.54 -1.09
CA SER A 514 -21.10 -21.41 -1.01
C SER A 514 -20.73 -21.13 0.45
N LEU A 515 -19.80 -21.90 1.02
CA LEU A 515 -19.23 -21.64 2.34
C LEU A 515 -17.77 -21.22 2.16
N ARG A 516 -17.35 -20.17 2.87
CA ARG A 516 -15.98 -19.65 2.86
C ARG A 516 -15.42 -19.64 4.27
N GLY A 517 -14.20 -20.12 4.42
CA GLY A 517 -13.42 -20.06 5.65
C GLY A 517 -13.00 -18.63 6.00
N VAL A 518 -12.34 -18.48 7.14
CA VAL A 518 -11.70 -17.23 7.50
C VAL A 518 -10.49 -16.97 6.60
N ASP A 519 -10.15 -15.69 6.41
CA ASP A 519 -8.91 -15.33 5.73
C ASP A 519 -7.72 -15.62 6.65
N LEU A 520 -6.78 -16.42 6.15
CA LEU A 520 -5.55 -16.80 6.84
C LEU A 520 -4.38 -16.04 6.19
N PRO A 521 -3.36 -15.61 6.96
CA PRO A 521 -2.16 -15.02 6.38
C PRO A 521 -1.53 -15.95 5.35
N ASP A 522 -1.16 -15.41 4.18
CA ASP A 522 -0.46 -16.11 3.10
C ASP A 522 -1.13 -17.36 2.51
N LEU A 523 -2.39 -17.66 2.88
CA LEU A 523 -3.09 -18.88 2.47
C LEU A 523 -4.50 -18.59 1.94
N PRO A 524 -4.95 -19.29 0.88
CA PRO A 524 -6.31 -19.14 0.39
C PRO A 524 -7.32 -19.67 1.43
N PRO A 525 -8.46 -18.99 1.64
CA PRO A 525 -9.49 -19.46 2.55
C PRO A 525 -10.14 -20.74 2.01
N LEU A 526 -10.49 -21.66 2.90
CA LEU A 526 -11.24 -22.86 2.52
C LEU A 526 -12.57 -22.49 1.85
N ARG A 527 -12.87 -23.10 0.72
CA ARG A 527 -14.13 -22.90 -0.02
C ARG A 527 -14.82 -24.23 -0.26
N ILE A 528 -16.06 -24.34 0.21
CA ILE A 528 -16.88 -25.57 0.13
C ILE A 528 -18.16 -25.24 -0.63
N ARG A 529 -18.56 -26.12 -1.55
CA ARG A 529 -19.87 -26.07 -2.20
C ARG A 529 -20.83 -27.00 -1.47
N TRP A 530 -21.88 -26.44 -0.88
CA TRP A 530 -22.94 -27.20 -0.21
C TRP A 530 -24.10 -27.42 -1.18
N LEU A 531 -24.43 -28.69 -1.41
CA LEU A 531 -25.37 -29.16 -2.42
C LEU A 531 -26.68 -29.64 -1.77
N SER A 532 -27.42 -28.71 -1.19
CA SER A 532 -28.77 -28.92 -0.66
C SER A 532 -29.46 -27.58 -0.42
N GLU A 533 -30.77 -27.54 -0.65
CA GLU A 533 -31.65 -26.41 -0.34
C GLU A 533 -31.70 -26.11 1.17
N GLU A 534 -31.45 -27.11 2.02
CA GLU A 534 -31.30 -26.92 3.46
C GLU A 534 -30.15 -25.95 3.75
N ARG A 535 -30.42 -24.92 4.56
CA ARG A 535 -29.38 -23.98 5.01
C ARG A 535 -28.24 -24.76 5.69
N PRO A 536 -26.96 -24.47 5.36
CA PRO A 536 -25.83 -25.23 5.90
C PRO A 536 -25.81 -25.25 7.43
N ARG A 537 -25.68 -26.45 7.97
CA ARG A 537 -25.66 -26.73 9.41
C ARG A 537 -24.44 -27.57 9.78
N SER A 538 -23.97 -27.43 11.02
CA SER A 538 -22.91 -28.29 11.54
C SER A 538 -23.41 -29.73 11.68
N GLY A 539 -22.62 -30.71 11.25
CA GLY A 539 -23.01 -32.12 11.25
C GLY A 539 -22.23 -32.94 10.21
N PRO A 540 -22.53 -34.25 10.07
CA PRO A 540 -21.91 -35.07 9.05
C PRO A 540 -22.42 -34.68 7.65
N VAL A 541 -21.49 -34.63 6.70
CA VAL A 541 -21.73 -34.40 5.27
C VAL A 541 -20.91 -35.39 4.46
N ARG A 542 -21.40 -35.81 3.30
CA ARG A 542 -20.65 -36.66 2.37
C ARG A 542 -20.04 -35.85 1.26
N VAL A 543 -18.76 -36.08 0.98
CA VAL A 543 -18.04 -35.44 -0.11
C VAL A 543 -18.42 -36.10 -1.43
N VAL A 544 -18.97 -35.32 -2.37
CA VAL A 544 -19.38 -35.82 -3.69
C VAL A 544 -18.41 -35.44 -4.81
N ALA A 545 -17.58 -34.42 -4.59
CA ALA A 545 -16.50 -34.04 -5.50
C ALA A 545 -15.39 -33.30 -4.75
N THR A 546 -14.15 -33.42 -5.22
CA THR A 546 -13.03 -32.55 -4.86
C THR A 546 -12.67 -31.66 -6.05
N ARG A 547 -11.87 -30.61 -5.83
CA ARG A 547 -11.28 -29.82 -6.92
C ARG A 547 -10.56 -30.72 -7.93
N GLN A 548 -9.81 -31.71 -7.45
CA GLN A 548 -9.06 -32.63 -8.30
C GLN A 548 -9.96 -33.58 -9.10
N SER A 549 -11.05 -34.10 -8.53
CA SER A 549 -11.97 -34.98 -9.27
C SER A 549 -12.69 -34.21 -10.38
N ASN A 550 -13.17 -32.99 -10.08
CA ASN A 550 -13.79 -32.12 -11.07
C ASN A 550 -12.86 -31.85 -12.27
N TYR A 551 -11.58 -31.55 -12.02
CA TYR A 551 -10.61 -31.34 -13.09
C TYR A 551 -10.31 -32.61 -13.89
N ALA A 552 -10.19 -33.77 -13.25
CA ALA A 552 -10.01 -35.03 -13.94
C ALA A 552 -11.18 -35.34 -14.91
N ASP A 553 -12.42 -35.09 -14.47
CA ASP A 553 -13.61 -35.26 -15.29
C ASP A 553 -13.64 -34.26 -16.48
N TRP A 554 -13.32 -32.98 -16.26
CA TRP A 554 -13.29 -31.97 -17.33
C TRP A 554 -12.19 -32.22 -18.35
N ILE A 555 -10.97 -32.61 -17.93
CA ILE A 555 -9.88 -32.94 -18.85
C ILE A 555 -10.27 -34.13 -19.74
N LYS A 556 -10.91 -35.15 -19.16
CA LYS A 556 -11.43 -36.31 -19.90
C LYS A 556 -12.54 -35.94 -20.90
N GLU A 557 -13.40 -34.98 -20.55
CA GLU A 557 -14.43 -34.45 -21.45
C GLU A 557 -13.83 -33.64 -22.62
N ILE A 558 -12.81 -32.83 -22.32
CA ILE A 558 -12.07 -31.99 -23.28
C ILE A 558 -11.34 -32.84 -24.31
N ASN A 559 -10.64 -33.90 -23.87
CA ASN A 559 -9.97 -34.89 -24.72
C ASN A 559 -9.00 -34.27 -25.75
N VAL A 560 -7.97 -33.57 -25.24
CA VAL A 560 -6.84 -33.03 -26.02
C VAL A 560 -5.57 -33.78 -25.64
N ASP A 561 -4.81 -34.23 -26.64
CA ASP A 561 -3.48 -34.79 -26.43
C ASP A 561 -2.42 -33.67 -26.44
N LEU A 562 -2.05 -33.20 -25.25
CA LEU A 562 -0.98 -32.20 -25.11
C LEU A 562 0.39 -32.73 -25.55
N THR A 563 0.62 -34.04 -25.51
CA THR A 563 1.90 -34.64 -25.94
C THR A 563 2.06 -34.54 -27.45
N ALA A 564 0.98 -34.76 -28.21
CA ALA A 564 0.96 -34.55 -29.66
C ALA A 564 1.17 -33.07 -30.07
N LEU A 565 0.88 -32.13 -29.17
CA LEU A 565 1.12 -30.68 -29.36
C LEU A 565 2.50 -30.23 -28.86
N SER A 566 3.32 -31.13 -28.31
CA SER A 566 4.58 -30.84 -27.58
C SER A 566 4.39 -29.88 -26.39
N LEU A 567 3.18 -29.83 -25.81
CA LEU A 567 2.84 -28.93 -24.72
C LEU A 567 2.93 -29.61 -23.35
N PRO A 568 3.32 -28.88 -22.29
CA PRO A 568 3.38 -29.41 -20.94
C PRO A 568 2.00 -29.55 -20.29
N ASP A 569 1.85 -30.48 -19.34
CA ASP A 569 0.69 -30.49 -18.44
C ASP A 569 0.64 -29.18 -17.62
N PRO A 570 -0.41 -28.34 -17.78
CA PRO A 570 -0.53 -27.08 -17.07
C PRO A 570 -0.81 -27.24 -15.58
N PHE A 571 -1.40 -28.35 -15.12
CA PHE A 571 -1.66 -28.57 -13.69
C PHE A 571 -0.37 -28.84 -12.93
N HIS A 572 0.54 -29.65 -13.49
CA HIS A 572 1.85 -29.88 -12.90
C HIS A 572 2.71 -28.61 -12.83
N VAL A 573 2.61 -27.68 -13.80
CA VAL A 573 3.28 -26.37 -13.72
C VAL A 573 2.59 -25.49 -12.66
N LEU A 574 1.27 -25.33 -12.71
CA LEU A 574 0.53 -24.56 -11.71
C LEU A 574 0.84 -25.03 -10.28
N ALA A 575 0.84 -26.33 -10.01
CA ALA A 575 1.11 -26.89 -8.69
C ALA A 575 2.50 -26.56 -8.15
N ARG A 576 3.53 -26.46 -9.02
CA ARG A 576 4.88 -26.04 -8.64
C ARG A 576 4.94 -24.54 -8.29
N ASN A 577 4.16 -23.72 -8.99
CA ASN A 577 4.17 -22.26 -8.86
C ASN A 577 3.06 -21.71 -7.93
N TRP A 578 2.20 -22.56 -7.36
CA TRP A 578 0.99 -22.12 -6.65
C TRP A 578 1.27 -21.32 -5.37
N TYR A 579 2.30 -21.69 -4.62
CA TYR A 579 2.76 -20.98 -3.41
C TYR A 579 3.89 -20.00 -3.67
N GLU A 580 4.24 -19.79 -4.93
CA GLU A 580 5.28 -18.87 -5.34
C GLU A 580 4.90 -17.42 -4.97
N THR A 581 5.89 -16.71 -4.44
CA THR A 581 5.84 -15.28 -4.20
C THR A 581 6.17 -14.53 -5.49
N VAL A 582 5.18 -13.84 -6.05
CA VAL A 582 5.29 -13.03 -7.25
C VAL A 582 5.64 -11.59 -6.86
N ASP A 583 6.74 -11.08 -7.38
CA ASP A 583 7.15 -9.67 -7.31
C ASP A 583 6.56 -8.91 -8.51
N GLY A 584 5.31 -8.47 -8.35
CA GLY A 584 4.47 -7.89 -9.39
C GLY A 584 4.01 -6.48 -9.04
N SER A 585 2.75 -6.17 -9.35
CA SER A 585 2.18 -4.86 -9.04
C SER A 585 0.73 -4.92 -8.54
N LYS A 586 0.24 -3.80 -8.01
CA LYS A 586 -1.12 -3.65 -7.48
C LYS A 586 -1.72 -2.30 -7.84
N SER A 587 -2.96 -2.30 -8.28
CA SER A 587 -3.79 -1.11 -8.50
C SER A 587 -5.25 -1.40 -8.14
N ILE A 588 -6.16 -0.46 -8.43
CA ILE A 588 -7.60 -0.76 -8.50
C ILE A 588 -7.83 -1.68 -9.71
N ILE A 589 -8.57 -2.76 -9.47
CA ILE A 589 -9.02 -3.74 -10.47
C ILE A 589 -10.53 -3.91 -10.39
N HIS A 590 -11.16 -4.21 -11.51
CA HIS A 590 -12.58 -4.55 -11.61
C HIS A 590 -12.91 -5.83 -10.84
N GLY A 591 -12.01 -6.82 -10.86
CA GLY A 591 -12.09 -8.07 -10.09
C GLY A 591 -12.86 -9.20 -10.79
N ASP A 592 -13.80 -8.84 -11.67
CA ASP A 592 -14.53 -9.73 -12.60
C ASP A 592 -14.67 -9.04 -13.97
N LEU A 593 -13.55 -8.60 -14.56
CA LEU A 593 -13.59 -7.97 -15.89
C LEU A 593 -13.89 -9.04 -16.94
N ASN A 594 -15.10 -9.01 -17.49
CA ASN A 594 -15.58 -9.92 -18.53
C ASN A 594 -16.33 -9.16 -19.64
N LEU A 595 -16.66 -9.85 -20.73
CA LEU A 595 -17.18 -9.22 -21.95
C LEU A 595 -18.63 -8.71 -21.83
N GLU A 596 -19.37 -9.06 -20.78
CA GLU A 596 -20.71 -8.54 -20.48
C GLU A 596 -20.65 -7.34 -19.49
N ASN A 597 -19.62 -7.29 -18.64
CA ASN A 597 -19.39 -6.17 -17.72
C ASN A 597 -18.82 -4.91 -18.40
N VAL A 598 -18.46 -5.01 -19.69
CA VAL A 598 -18.09 -3.88 -20.55
C VAL A 598 -19.22 -3.59 -21.54
N LEU A 599 -19.78 -2.39 -21.50
CA LEU A 599 -20.81 -1.92 -22.43
C LEU A 599 -20.26 -0.91 -23.43
N VAL A 600 -20.71 -1.00 -24.68
CA VAL A 600 -20.38 -0.10 -25.79
C VAL A 600 -21.63 0.66 -26.23
N GLY A 601 -21.49 1.96 -26.49
CA GLY A 601 -22.60 2.85 -26.82
C GLY A 601 -22.43 3.69 -28.10
N PRO A 602 -23.28 4.72 -28.29
CA PRO A 602 -23.13 5.68 -29.37
C PRO A 602 -21.74 6.31 -29.38
N GLY A 603 -21.21 6.63 -30.57
CA GLY A 603 -19.81 7.08 -30.73
C GLY A 603 -18.75 6.07 -30.24
N GLY A 604 -19.15 4.82 -29.97
CA GLY A 604 -18.32 3.80 -29.35
C GLY A 604 -17.86 4.17 -27.93
N PHE A 605 -18.62 4.98 -27.16
CA PHE A 605 -18.30 5.19 -25.74
C PHE A 605 -18.32 3.86 -24.99
N ILE A 606 -17.45 3.72 -23.97
CA ILE A 606 -17.28 2.47 -23.21
C ILE A 606 -17.59 2.72 -21.74
N TRP A 607 -18.31 1.78 -21.13
CA TRP A 607 -18.68 1.80 -19.73
C TRP A 607 -18.40 0.48 -19.04
N LEU A 608 -18.09 0.57 -17.75
CA LEU A 608 -17.98 -0.57 -16.85
C LEU A 608 -19.23 -0.63 -15.95
N ILE A 609 -19.68 -1.85 -15.68
CA ILE A 609 -20.73 -2.19 -14.72
C ILE A 609 -20.30 -3.43 -13.92
N ASP A 610 -21.08 -3.84 -12.92
CA ASP A 610 -20.76 -4.96 -12.01
C ASP A 610 -19.51 -4.76 -11.15
N PHE A 611 -19.53 -3.75 -10.27
CA PHE A 611 -18.42 -3.46 -9.35
C PHE A 611 -18.40 -4.37 -8.10
N SER A 612 -19.10 -5.51 -8.14
CA SER A 612 -19.28 -6.40 -6.98
C SER A 612 -17.98 -7.03 -6.48
N GLU A 613 -16.98 -7.23 -7.34
CA GLU A 613 -15.66 -7.76 -6.99
C GLU A 613 -14.53 -6.70 -7.07
N THR A 614 -14.88 -5.43 -7.34
CA THR A 614 -13.91 -4.33 -7.50
C THR A 614 -13.19 -4.02 -6.19
N ARG A 615 -11.86 -3.98 -6.28
CA ARG A 615 -10.94 -3.93 -5.14
C ARG A 615 -9.57 -3.44 -5.57
N GLU A 616 -8.63 -3.36 -4.64
CA GLU A 616 -7.22 -3.38 -5.04
C GLU A 616 -6.74 -4.83 -5.27
N GLY A 617 -5.89 -5.05 -6.27
CA GLY A 617 -5.28 -6.35 -6.58
C GLY A 617 -4.30 -6.28 -7.76
N PRO A 618 -3.75 -7.43 -8.19
CA PRO A 618 -2.85 -7.49 -9.35
C PRO A 618 -3.58 -7.11 -10.65
N PRO A 619 -3.11 -6.08 -11.41
CA PRO A 619 -3.75 -5.66 -12.66
C PRO A 619 -3.90 -6.78 -13.68
N VAL A 620 -2.95 -7.72 -13.67
CA VAL A 620 -2.94 -8.91 -14.53
C VAL A 620 -4.16 -9.82 -14.32
N GLN A 621 -4.86 -9.74 -13.19
CA GLN A 621 -6.05 -10.57 -12.94
C GLN A 621 -7.19 -10.22 -13.90
N ASP A 622 -7.48 -8.92 -14.07
CA ASP A 622 -8.50 -8.45 -15.00
C ASP A 622 -8.10 -8.74 -16.45
N ILE A 623 -6.84 -8.51 -16.80
CA ILE A 623 -6.34 -8.68 -18.17
C ILE A 623 -6.33 -10.16 -18.55
N ALA A 624 -5.89 -11.04 -17.65
CA ALA A 624 -5.94 -12.49 -17.84
C ALA A 624 -7.39 -13.01 -17.94
N HIS A 625 -8.31 -12.48 -17.12
CA HIS A 625 -9.72 -12.87 -17.18
C HIS A 625 -10.38 -12.41 -18.49
N LEU A 626 -10.15 -11.17 -18.93
CA LEU A 626 -10.63 -10.66 -20.21
C LEU A 626 -10.04 -11.41 -21.42
N THR A 627 -8.77 -11.81 -21.33
CA THR A 627 -8.11 -12.68 -22.34
C THR A 627 -8.80 -14.04 -22.42
N VAL A 628 -9.09 -14.67 -21.27
CA VAL A 628 -9.84 -15.93 -21.17
C VAL A 628 -11.23 -15.80 -21.80
N GLU A 629 -11.94 -14.69 -21.54
CA GLU A 629 -13.26 -14.44 -22.12
C GLU A 629 -13.20 -14.28 -23.65
N ILE A 630 -12.20 -13.58 -24.20
CA ILE A 630 -11.99 -13.48 -25.66
C ILE A 630 -11.68 -14.85 -26.27
N ILE A 631 -10.84 -15.67 -25.63
CA ILE A 631 -10.57 -17.03 -26.09
C ILE A 631 -11.85 -17.89 -26.07
N ALA A 632 -12.60 -17.83 -24.98
CA ALA A 632 -13.79 -18.64 -24.73
C ALA A 632 -15.03 -18.23 -25.53
N HIS A 633 -15.14 -16.97 -25.94
CA HIS A 633 -16.36 -16.42 -26.54
C HIS A 633 -16.20 -15.78 -27.90
N ILE A 634 -14.99 -15.39 -28.29
CA ILE A 634 -14.69 -14.85 -29.63
C ILE A 634 -13.91 -15.88 -30.43
N LEU A 635 -12.69 -16.27 -30.00
CA LEU A 635 -11.82 -17.16 -30.76
C LEU A 635 -12.35 -18.58 -30.93
N SER A 636 -12.97 -19.16 -29.88
CA SER A 636 -13.52 -20.52 -29.97
C SER A 636 -14.74 -20.65 -30.90
N THR A 637 -15.25 -19.54 -31.45
CA THR A 637 -16.29 -19.56 -32.50
C THR A 637 -15.70 -19.92 -33.87
N GLY A 638 -14.38 -19.70 -34.06
CA GLY A 638 -13.65 -20.15 -35.23
C GLY A 638 -13.45 -21.67 -35.24
N ASN A 639 -13.46 -22.27 -36.43
CA ASN A 639 -13.27 -23.72 -36.62
C ASN A 639 -11.78 -24.10 -36.64
N LEU A 640 -11.03 -23.69 -35.62
CA LEU A 640 -9.61 -24.02 -35.47
C LEU A 640 -9.43 -25.43 -34.90
N ASN A 641 -8.41 -26.16 -35.37
CA ASN A 641 -7.93 -27.39 -34.75
C ASN A 641 -6.94 -27.10 -33.60
N ASP A 642 -6.57 -28.13 -32.85
CA ASP A 642 -5.81 -27.97 -31.61
C ASP A 642 -4.39 -27.40 -31.83
N ILE A 643 -3.75 -27.72 -32.97
CA ILE A 643 -2.45 -27.15 -33.38
C ILE A 643 -2.63 -25.67 -33.72
N GLN A 644 -3.63 -25.32 -34.52
CA GLN A 644 -3.92 -23.93 -34.88
C GLN A 644 -4.24 -23.07 -33.65
N VAL A 645 -5.00 -23.62 -32.70
CA VAL A 645 -5.27 -22.94 -31.42
C VAL A 645 -3.98 -22.72 -30.64
N ALA A 646 -3.13 -23.74 -30.51
CA ALA A 646 -1.84 -23.63 -29.84
C ALA A 646 -0.95 -22.56 -30.50
N ASP A 647 -0.86 -22.54 -31.83
CA ASP A 647 -0.02 -21.59 -32.57
C ASP A 647 -0.54 -20.15 -32.51
N VAL A 648 -1.86 -19.93 -32.56
CA VAL A 648 -2.46 -18.60 -32.37
C VAL A 648 -2.15 -18.03 -30.99
N ILE A 649 -2.25 -18.85 -29.94
CA ILE A 649 -1.98 -18.43 -28.55
C ILE A 649 -0.47 -18.30 -28.29
N ARG A 650 0.35 -19.19 -28.84
CA ARG A 650 1.81 -19.16 -28.65
C ARG A 650 2.40 -17.89 -29.23
N ASN A 651 1.98 -17.52 -30.44
CA ASN A 651 2.52 -16.40 -31.20
C ASN A 651 1.73 -15.08 -31.03
N ASN A 652 0.66 -15.06 -30.22
CA ASN A 652 -0.31 -13.95 -30.16
C ASN A 652 -0.79 -13.53 -31.57
N ALA A 653 -1.08 -14.49 -32.46
CA ALA A 653 -1.38 -14.24 -33.87
C ALA A 653 -2.78 -13.62 -34.11
N ASP A 654 -3.58 -13.48 -33.05
CA ASP A 654 -4.86 -12.77 -33.07
C ASP A 654 -4.69 -11.31 -32.58
N PRO A 655 -5.25 -10.29 -33.27
CA PRO A 655 -5.11 -8.89 -32.88
C PRO A 655 -5.63 -8.54 -31.47
N LEU A 656 -6.67 -9.21 -30.97
CA LEU A 656 -7.21 -8.97 -29.63
C LEU A 656 -6.26 -9.53 -28.55
N LEU A 657 -5.70 -10.73 -28.78
CA LEU A 657 -4.69 -11.31 -27.90
C LEU A 657 -3.40 -10.50 -27.88
N LEU A 658 -2.94 -10.03 -29.05
CA LEU A 658 -1.77 -9.16 -29.16
C LEU A 658 -1.98 -7.86 -28.37
N CYS A 659 -3.12 -7.19 -28.58
CA CYS A 659 -3.52 -5.99 -27.85
C CYS A 659 -3.48 -6.21 -26.32
N LEU A 660 -4.10 -7.28 -25.82
CA LEU A 660 -4.10 -7.58 -24.38
C LEU A 660 -2.72 -7.96 -23.84
N SER A 661 -1.84 -8.57 -24.64
CA SER A 661 -0.45 -8.81 -24.21
C SER A 661 0.35 -7.50 -24.07
N MET A 662 0.12 -6.51 -24.94
CA MET A 662 0.73 -5.17 -24.84
C MET A 662 0.16 -4.37 -23.66
N ILE A 663 -1.13 -4.53 -23.36
CA ILE A 663 -1.77 -3.94 -22.17
C ILE A 663 -1.22 -4.60 -20.89
N ALA A 664 -1.05 -5.93 -20.88
CA ALA A 664 -0.41 -6.65 -19.78
C ALA A 664 1.02 -6.14 -19.52
N GLU A 665 1.80 -5.87 -20.57
CA GLU A 665 3.16 -5.32 -20.42
C GLU A 665 3.15 -3.96 -19.70
N ARG A 666 2.23 -3.06 -20.10
CA ARG A 666 2.02 -1.77 -19.42
C ARG A 666 1.54 -1.89 -17.98
N CYS A 667 0.97 -3.02 -17.60
CA CYS A 667 0.36 -3.29 -16.29
C CYS A 667 1.18 -4.20 -15.38
N THR A 668 2.21 -4.87 -15.87
CA THR A 668 3.16 -5.66 -15.07
C THR A 668 4.29 -4.79 -14.53
N LYS A 669 5.10 -5.37 -13.64
CA LYS A 669 6.39 -4.79 -13.23
C LYS A 669 7.40 -4.85 -14.40
N PRO A 670 8.04 -3.73 -14.81
CA PRO A 670 9.02 -3.73 -15.89
C PRO A 670 10.17 -4.72 -15.66
N GLY A 671 10.68 -5.34 -16.74
CA GLY A 671 11.77 -6.31 -16.68
C GLY A 671 11.37 -7.74 -16.30
N THR A 672 10.12 -8.01 -15.95
CA THR A 672 9.65 -9.35 -15.52
C THR A 672 9.26 -10.31 -16.66
N GLN A 673 9.53 -9.93 -17.92
CA GLN A 673 9.25 -10.75 -19.12
C GLN A 673 7.80 -11.29 -19.19
N LEU A 674 6.81 -10.49 -18.77
CA LEU A 674 5.39 -10.89 -18.68
C LEU A 674 5.10 -12.13 -17.80
N ARG A 675 6.05 -12.59 -16.98
CA ARG A 675 5.88 -13.83 -16.20
C ARG A 675 4.70 -13.76 -15.22
N GLU A 676 4.48 -12.59 -14.62
CA GLU A 676 3.29 -12.27 -13.80
C GLU A 676 1.98 -12.51 -14.59
N TYR A 677 1.93 -12.06 -15.85
CA TYR A 677 0.78 -12.25 -16.74
C TYR A 677 0.63 -13.71 -17.20
N HIS A 678 1.72 -14.41 -17.52
CA HIS A 678 1.67 -15.83 -17.89
C HIS A 678 1.14 -16.71 -16.75
N LEU A 679 1.58 -16.48 -15.50
CA LEU A 679 1.03 -17.16 -14.31
C LEU A 679 -0.46 -16.84 -14.12
N GLY A 680 -0.85 -15.56 -14.27
CA GLY A 680 -2.24 -15.13 -14.16
C GLY A 680 -3.14 -15.75 -15.23
N LEU A 681 -2.69 -15.83 -16.48
CA LEU A 681 -3.42 -16.41 -17.61
C LEU A 681 -3.48 -17.95 -17.54
N LEU A 682 -2.42 -18.62 -17.06
CA LEU A 682 -2.46 -20.05 -16.69
C LEU A 682 -3.57 -20.31 -15.65
N ALA A 683 -3.56 -19.55 -14.55
CA ALA A 683 -4.52 -19.72 -13.46
C ALA A 683 -5.95 -19.37 -13.87
N ALA A 684 -6.16 -18.30 -14.64
CA ALA A 684 -7.47 -17.91 -15.16
C ALA A 684 -8.03 -18.94 -16.15
N SER A 685 -7.21 -19.44 -17.08
CA SER A 685 -7.63 -20.44 -18.08
C SER A 685 -8.08 -21.75 -17.42
N LEU A 686 -7.32 -22.25 -16.44
CA LEU A 686 -7.71 -23.43 -15.66
C LEU A 686 -8.91 -23.15 -14.74
N GLY A 687 -9.02 -21.96 -14.17
CA GLY A 687 -10.18 -21.55 -13.37
C GLY A 687 -11.48 -21.54 -14.16
N ALA A 688 -11.46 -21.07 -15.41
CA ALA A 688 -12.64 -20.94 -16.26
C ALA A 688 -13.24 -22.29 -16.72
N LEU A 689 -12.49 -23.40 -16.71
CA LEU A 689 -13.01 -24.73 -17.05
C LEU A 689 -14.21 -25.15 -16.17
N LYS A 690 -14.36 -24.54 -14.97
CA LYS A 690 -15.48 -24.78 -14.05
C LYS A 690 -16.84 -24.34 -14.57
N TYR A 691 -16.90 -23.47 -15.58
CA TYR A 691 -18.13 -22.90 -16.09
C TYR A 691 -18.85 -23.88 -17.04
N SER A 692 -20.16 -24.07 -16.83
CA SER A 692 -20.98 -25.10 -17.50
C SER A 692 -21.67 -24.63 -18.79
N ASN A 693 -21.69 -23.33 -19.04
CA ASN A 693 -22.17 -22.67 -20.26
C ASN A 693 -21.09 -22.59 -21.37
N LEU A 694 -19.82 -22.86 -21.05
CA LEU A 694 -18.75 -22.89 -22.03
C LEU A 694 -18.96 -24.05 -23.01
N SER A 695 -18.83 -23.77 -24.30
CA SER A 695 -18.85 -24.81 -25.33
C SER A 695 -17.66 -25.77 -25.18
N LYS A 696 -17.77 -26.98 -25.74
CA LYS A 696 -16.63 -27.91 -25.78
C LYS A 696 -15.40 -27.28 -26.46
N ASN A 697 -15.61 -26.53 -27.55
CA ASN A 697 -14.53 -25.81 -28.23
C ASN A 697 -13.89 -24.74 -27.34
N ALA A 698 -14.67 -24.01 -26.53
CA ALA A 698 -14.16 -23.02 -25.59
C ALA A 698 -13.31 -23.66 -24.49
N ARG A 699 -13.81 -24.71 -23.82
CA ARG A 699 -13.06 -25.46 -22.81
C ARG A 699 -11.77 -26.06 -23.38
N ARG A 700 -11.84 -26.62 -24.59
CA ARG A 700 -10.69 -27.15 -25.33
C ARG A 700 -9.64 -26.06 -25.60
N ALA A 701 -10.07 -24.90 -26.10
CA ALA A 701 -9.18 -23.78 -26.37
C ALA A 701 -8.50 -23.28 -25.09
N LEU A 702 -9.24 -23.08 -24.00
CA LEU A 702 -8.71 -22.66 -22.71
C LEU A 702 -7.72 -23.65 -22.10
N TYR A 703 -7.94 -24.96 -22.25
CA TYR A 703 -7.00 -25.97 -21.76
C TYR A 703 -5.69 -25.94 -22.57
N ILE A 704 -5.76 -25.73 -23.89
CA ILE A 704 -4.58 -25.48 -24.72
C ILE A 704 -3.91 -24.14 -24.33
N THR A 705 -4.69 -23.08 -24.02
CA THR A 705 -4.15 -21.81 -23.52
C THR A 705 -3.33 -22.00 -22.26
N ALA A 706 -3.87 -22.73 -21.28
CA ALA A 706 -3.18 -23.05 -20.05
C ALA A 706 -1.85 -23.79 -20.33
N ALA A 707 -1.88 -24.79 -21.21
CA ALA A 707 -0.68 -25.55 -21.57
C ALA A 707 0.38 -24.70 -22.30
N VAL A 708 -0.02 -23.77 -23.19
CA VAL A 708 0.89 -22.80 -23.83
C VAL A 708 1.45 -21.78 -22.81
N GLN A 709 0.68 -21.32 -21.81
CA GLN A 709 1.24 -20.48 -20.76
C GLN A 709 2.22 -21.27 -19.88
N ALA A 710 1.93 -22.53 -19.60
CA ALA A 710 2.80 -23.44 -18.87
C ALA A 710 4.11 -23.77 -19.63
N GLU A 711 4.13 -23.65 -20.96
CA GLU A 711 5.35 -23.66 -21.78
C GLU A 711 6.18 -22.38 -21.54
N LYS A 712 5.55 -21.20 -21.54
CA LYS A 712 6.21 -19.89 -21.31
C LYS A 712 6.70 -19.60 -19.88
N ILE A 713 6.30 -20.41 -18.90
CA ILE A 713 6.70 -20.27 -17.47
C ILE A 713 7.93 -21.14 -17.13
N ARG A 714 8.25 -22.13 -17.96
CA ARG A 714 9.37 -23.08 -17.78
C ARG A 714 10.71 -22.49 -18.25
#